data_AF-A0A946VWW8-F1
#
_entry.id   AF-A0A946VWW8-F1
#
_cell.length_a   1.000
_cell.length_b   1.000
_cell.length_c   1.000
_cell.angle_alpha   90.00
_cell.angle_beta   90.00
_cell.angle_gamma   90.00
#
_symmetry.space_group_name_H-M   'P 1'
#
loop_
_entity.id
_entity.type
_entity.pdbx_description
1 polymer ?
#
loop_
_entity_poly.entity_id
_entity_poly.type
_entity_poly.pdbx_seq_one_letter_code
_entity_poly.pdbx_strand_id
1 'polypeptide(L)'
;DEQRDYARATSSQRCVRAGGKHNDLENVGYTARHHTFFEMLGNFSFGDYFKAEAIPFGWNFLTRELGIAEEKLWVTIYEEDDEAFDIWHKQVGLPIERIIRIGDNKGGRYASDNFWAMGDTGPCGPCSEIFYDHGAHIEGGLPGTPEEDGDRFIEIWNIVFMQFNRSADGQMQPLPKPSVDTGMGLERIAAVMQGVHSNYEIDLFRNLLAAAAKLLGIKDEGQGSLRVIADHIRSCAFLVVDGVLPSNEGRGYVLRRIIRRAIRHGNKLGASQLFFHKLVAPLVAEMGQAYPELAERQAQVEAALKTEEEQFAQTLEQGMRILEQAIANLGGKKIPGDVAFKLYDTYGFPLDLTADIARERGLQIDNAGYQQAMNRQREQARSAGKFKTAALGKLDVAASGATTNTAFSGYDKLSDSVQVEAIFVDGQAASALSSGEDGVLVLASTPFYAESGGQVGDAGIIRCESGIFEVRDTQKQGETFLHIGVMQSGSIKQGDSVHAEVDEPRRRAIALNHSATHLLHAALRVVLGDHVAQKGSLVDDQRLRFDFSHNAPLSAAELEQVTRIVNQQVQGNSEVNVQLTDMASAKAAGAMALFGEKYGDQVRVLAMGDERFSVELCGGTHVERTGDIGLFSIVAETGIASGVRRVEAITGANALDNLQTKEQTLREAAEALRTAPDKLVDKIAQLQQSYKTLEKECQRLNQKLNASQGADLAGGAEAVAGAQLLVQELPDADARSLRDTVD
;
A
#
# COMPACT_ATOMS: atom_id res chain seq x y z
N ASP A 1 1.64 30.05 -10.53
CA ASP A 1 3.09 30.20 -10.75
C ASP A 1 3.75 30.81 -9.53
N GLU A 2 4.66 30.07 -8.92
CA GLU A 2 5.47 30.56 -7.80
C GLU A 2 6.65 31.33 -8.38
N GLN A 3 6.73 32.64 -8.13
CA GLN A 3 7.83 33.48 -8.64
C GLN A 3 8.98 33.44 -7.63
N ARG A 4 10.08 32.77 -8.01
CA ARG A 4 11.33 32.77 -7.24
C ARG A 4 12.13 34.04 -7.54
N ASP A 5 12.96 34.48 -6.60
CA ASP A 5 13.78 35.69 -6.68
C ASP A 5 15.10 35.50 -7.46
N TYR A 6 15.40 34.28 -7.89
CA TYR A 6 16.59 33.93 -8.68
C TYR A 6 16.24 33.51 -10.12
N ALA A 7 17.15 33.82 -11.06
CA ALA A 7 17.06 33.42 -12.48
C ALA A 7 18.07 32.33 -12.87
N ARG A 8 18.97 31.96 -11.95
CA ARG A 8 19.95 30.88 -12.06
C ARG A 8 19.98 30.09 -10.76
N ALA A 9 20.26 28.79 -10.83
CA ALA A 9 20.46 27.96 -9.64
C ALA A 9 21.54 26.91 -9.87
N THR A 10 22.12 26.39 -8.80
CA THR A 10 22.96 25.19 -8.81
C THR A 10 22.57 24.27 -7.67
N SER A 11 22.63 22.95 -7.85
CA SER A 11 22.34 21.97 -6.78
C SER A 11 23.18 20.70 -6.91
N SER A 12 23.31 19.98 -5.79
CA SER A 12 23.52 18.53 -5.78
C SER A 12 22.19 17.89 -5.35
N GLN A 13 21.41 17.42 -6.32
CA GLN A 13 20.09 16.87 -6.06
C GLN A 13 20.18 15.36 -5.87
N ARG A 14 19.73 14.88 -4.71
CA ARG A 14 19.50 13.44 -4.48
C ARG A 14 18.37 12.95 -5.40
N CYS A 15 18.65 11.95 -6.22
CA CYS A 15 17.70 11.38 -7.19
C CYS A 15 17.51 9.89 -6.95
N VAL A 16 16.28 9.41 -7.09
CA VAL A 16 15.94 7.98 -7.05
C VAL A 16 15.32 7.54 -8.37
N ARG A 17 15.86 6.48 -8.98
CA ARG A 17 15.37 5.84 -10.22
C ARG A 17 15.09 4.35 -10.00
N ALA A 18 13.89 4.04 -9.53
CA ALA A 18 13.48 2.68 -9.17
C ALA A 18 12.06 2.28 -9.66
N GLY A 19 11.57 2.94 -10.72
CA GLY A 19 10.28 2.66 -11.37
C GLY A 19 9.88 3.71 -12.42
N GLY A 20 8.85 3.42 -13.23
CA GLY A 20 8.32 4.34 -14.25
C GLY A 20 9.15 4.38 -15.55
N LYS A 21 9.16 5.54 -16.23
CA LYS A 21 9.85 5.79 -17.52
C LYS A 21 11.37 5.60 -17.45
N HIS A 22 11.98 5.96 -16.31
CA HIS A 22 13.42 5.84 -16.06
C HIS A 22 13.64 4.87 -14.89
N ASN A 23 13.89 3.60 -15.20
CA ASN A 23 14.02 2.54 -14.20
C ASN A 23 15.38 1.83 -14.33
N ASP A 24 16.28 2.14 -13.41
CA ASP A 24 17.62 1.56 -13.38
C ASP A 24 17.73 0.36 -12.43
N LEU A 25 16.66 0.04 -11.69
CA LEU A 25 16.65 -1.00 -10.66
C LEU A 25 17.21 -2.34 -11.16
N GLU A 26 16.93 -2.67 -12.42
CA GLU A 26 17.34 -3.93 -13.04
C GLU A 26 18.80 -3.94 -13.50
N ASN A 27 19.38 -2.76 -13.76
CA ASN A 27 20.76 -2.58 -14.22
C ASN A 27 21.75 -2.52 -13.05
N VAL A 28 21.27 -2.12 -11.86
CA VAL A 28 22.08 -2.06 -10.63
C VAL A 28 22.61 -3.44 -10.28
N GLY A 29 23.92 -3.52 -10.08
CA GLY A 29 24.65 -4.74 -9.78
C GLY A 29 25.22 -5.46 -11.00
N TYR A 30 24.78 -5.11 -12.21
CA TYR A 30 25.18 -5.78 -13.45
C TYR A 30 26.00 -4.89 -14.38
N THR A 31 25.78 -3.57 -14.33
CA THR A 31 26.52 -2.58 -15.11
C THR A 31 27.49 -1.80 -14.22
N ALA A 32 28.50 -1.16 -14.81
CA ALA A 32 29.52 -0.42 -14.06
C ALA A 32 29.03 0.94 -13.50
N ARG A 33 27.87 1.44 -13.98
CA ARG A 33 27.49 2.87 -13.91
C ARG A 33 26.09 3.19 -13.39
N HIS A 34 25.20 2.20 -13.26
CA HIS A 34 23.80 2.44 -12.86
C HIS A 34 23.58 2.27 -11.36
N HIS A 35 22.70 3.12 -10.83
CA HIS A 35 22.35 3.24 -9.41
C HIS A 35 20.84 3.46 -9.26
N THR A 36 20.25 2.97 -8.17
CA THR A 36 18.88 3.38 -7.82
C THR A 36 18.86 4.73 -7.16
N PHE A 37 19.96 5.11 -6.51
CA PHE A 37 20.15 6.41 -5.87
C PHE A 37 21.47 7.02 -6.34
N PHE A 38 21.41 8.25 -6.80
CA PHE A 38 22.60 9.00 -7.19
C PHE A 38 22.40 10.49 -6.95
N GLU A 39 23.49 11.22 -6.91
CA GLU A 39 23.48 12.68 -6.83
C GLU A 39 23.61 13.27 -8.23
N MET A 40 22.61 14.05 -8.62
CA MET A 40 22.64 14.82 -9.86
C MET A 40 23.08 16.25 -9.56
N LEU A 41 24.32 16.54 -9.92
CA LEU A 41 24.85 17.90 -9.94
C LEU A 41 24.22 18.64 -11.12
N GLY A 42 23.73 19.85 -10.90
CA GLY A 42 23.10 20.64 -11.96
C GLY A 42 23.26 22.13 -11.77
N ASN A 43 23.41 22.84 -12.88
CA ASN A 43 23.18 24.27 -13.01
C ASN A 43 21.98 24.53 -13.93
N PHE A 44 21.13 25.48 -13.52
CA PHE A 44 19.85 25.76 -14.14
C PHE A 44 19.78 27.23 -14.56
N SER A 45 19.16 27.49 -15.71
CA SER A 45 18.83 28.82 -16.22
C SER A 45 17.33 28.92 -16.43
N PHE A 46 16.70 29.93 -15.84
CA PHE A 46 15.27 30.21 -15.99
C PHE A 46 15.04 31.40 -16.93
N GLY A 47 15.66 31.34 -18.12
CA GLY A 47 15.60 32.40 -19.14
C GLY A 47 16.68 33.48 -19.01
N ASP A 48 17.81 33.17 -18.36
CA ASP A 48 18.91 34.10 -18.17
C ASP A 48 20.07 33.88 -19.16
N TYR A 49 20.49 32.63 -19.35
CA TYR A 49 21.42 32.18 -20.39
C TYR A 49 20.90 30.94 -21.11
N PHE A 50 21.46 30.62 -22.28
CA PHE A 50 21.07 29.45 -23.07
C PHE A 50 22.31 28.72 -23.61
N LYS A 51 22.27 28.16 -24.83
CA LYS A 51 23.34 27.31 -25.38
C LYS A 51 24.72 27.97 -25.41
N ALA A 52 24.79 29.25 -25.84
CA ALA A 52 26.04 29.97 -26.07
C ALA A 52 26.91 30.11 -24.81
N GLU A 53 26.29 30.14 -23.63
CA GLU A 53 26.98 30.15 -22.35
C GLU A 53 27.00 28.77 -21.68
N ALA A 54 25.90 28.01 -21.75
CA ALA A 54 25.76 26.71 -21.07
C ALA A 54 26.81 25.69 -21.53
N ILE A 55 27.06 25.61 -22.84
CA ILE A 55 28.04 24.67 -23.40
C ILE A 55 29.47 25.01 -22.91
N PRO A 56 29.96 26.26 -23.05
CA PRO A 56 31.24 26.64 -22.47
C PRO A 56 31.34 26.47 -20.95
N PHE A 57 30.26 26.68 -20.19
CA PHE A 57 30.28 26.45 -18.74
C PHE A 57 30.56 24.98 -18.41
N GLY A 58 29.82 24.05 -19.01
CA GLY A 58 30.05 22.61 -18.82
C GLY A 58 31.46 22.20 -19.23
N TRP A 59 31.92 22.64 -20.42
CA TRP A 59 33.25 22.30 -20.91
C TRP A 59 34.38 22.85 -20.02
N ASN A 60 34.32 24.14 -19.65
CA ASN A 60 35.35 24.77 -18.83
C ASN A 60 35.41 24.16 -17.42
N PHE A 61 34.26 23.80 -16.84
CA PHE A 61 34.24 23.14 -15.55
C PHE A 61 34.97 21.78 -15.61
N LEU A 62 34.67 20.96 -16.61
CA LEU A 62 35.33 19.65 -16.77
C LEU A 62 36.83 19.79 -17.07
N THR A 63 37.22 20.69 -17.97
CA THR A 63 38.60 20.73 -18.50
C THR A 63 39.54 21.63 -17.69
N ARG A 64 39.03 22.71 -17.10
CA ARG A 64 39.84 23.69 -16.36
C ARG A 64 39.75 23.50 -14.86
N GLU A 65 38.53 23.43 -14.32
CA GLU A 65 38.32 23.34 -12.87
C GLU A 65 38.62 21.92 -12.37
N LEU A 66 38.13 20.89 -13.07
CA LEU A 66 38.44 19.49 -12.77
C LEU A 66 39.71 18.98 -13.46
N GLY A 67 40.24 19.69 -14.46
CA GLY A 67 41.49 19.32 -15.11
C GLY A 67 41.41 18.06 -15.98
N ILE A 68 40.23 17.68 -16.45
CA ILE A 68 40.05 16.51 -17.33
C ILE A 68 40.63 16.82 -18.70
N ALA A 69 41.47 15.91 -19.21
CA ALA A 69 42.13 16.09 -20.49
C ALA A 69 41.12 16.12 -21.65
N GLU A 70 41.18 17.15 -22.49
CA GLU A 70 40.22 17.39 -23.58
C GLU A 70 40.17 16.22 -24.57
N GLU A 71 41.29 15.54 -24.81
CA GLU A 71 41.38 14.39 -25.70
C GLU A 71 40.66 13.14 -25.19
N LYS A 72 40.19 13.16 -23.92
CA LYS A 72 39.34 12.11 -23.35
C LYS A 72 37.85 12.39 -23.54
N LEU A 73 37.48 13.58 -23.98
CA LEU A 73 36.09 14.00 -24.06
C LEU A 73 35.54 13.92 -25.48
N TRP A 74 34.28 13.51 -25.57
CA TRP A 74 33.48 13.43 -26.79
C TRP A 74 32.13 14.06 -26.50
N VAL A 75 31.48 14.62 -27.52
CA VAL A 75 30.16 15.24 -27.34
C VAL A 75 29.17 14.70 -28.35
N THR A 76 27.93 14.54 -27.91
CA THR A 76 26.78 14.28 -28.79
C THR A 76 25.86 15.48 -28.82
N ILE A 77 25.16 15.65 -29.94
CA ILE A 77 24.11 16.66 -30.13
C ILE A 77 22.94 16.07 -30.92
N TYR A 78 21.77 16.68 -30.79
CA TYR A 78 20.64 16.34 -31.64
C TYR A 78 20.94 16.64 -33.11
N GLU A 79 20.55 15.76 -34.03
CA GLU A 79 20.97 15.83 -35.44
C GLU A 79 20.62 17.16 -36.13
N GLU A 80 19.55 17.83 -35.68
CA GLU A 80 19.08 19.10 -36.23
C GLU A 80 19.52 20.33 -35.41
N ASP A 81 20.33 20.17 -34.36
CA ASP A 81 20.79 21.28 -33.52
C ASP A 81 22.11 21.89 -34.02
N ASP A 82 22.04 22.59 -35.16
CA ASP A 82 23.19 23.27 -35.78
C ASP A 82 23.78 24.37 -34.90
N GLU A 83 22.98 24.97 -34.02
CA GLU A 83 23.44 25.98 -33.06
C GLU A 83 24.40 25.37 -32.04
N ALA A 84 24.04 24.22 -31.45
CA ALA A 84 24.92 23.50 -30.54
C ALA A 84 26.20 23.01 -31.24
N PHE A 85 26.08 22.52 -32.47
CA PHE A 85 27.24 22.15 -33.29
C PHE A 85 28.23 23.30 -33.47
N ASP A 86 27.72 24.47 -33.88
CA ASP A 86 28.54 25.65 -34.13
C ASP A 86 29.23 26.14 -32.86
N ILE A 87 28.56 26.09 -31.71
CA ILE A 87 29.15 26.46 -30.42
C ILE A 87 30.29 25.49 -30.06
N TRP A 88 30.05 24.18 -30.14
CA TRP A 88 31.09 23.18 -29.86
C TRP A 88 32.30 23.31 -30.79
N HIS A 89 32.07 23.46 -32.09
CA HIS A 89 33.15 23.50 -33.07
C HIS A 89 33.89 24.85 -33.09
N LYS A 90 33.16 25.96 -33.13
CA LYS A 90 33.74 27.31 -33.37
C LYS A 90 34.10 28.05 -32.09
N GLN A 91 33.30 27.91 -31.03
CA GLN A 91 33.49 28.66 -29.78
C GLN A 91 34.32 27.86 -28.76
N VAL A 92 33.98 26.58 -28.57
CA VAL A 92 34.77 25.70 -27.68
C VAL A 92 36.04 25.22 -28.38
N GLY A 93 35.96 24.92 -29.68
CA GLY A 93 37.12 24.50 -30.48
C GLY A 93 37.27 22.99 -30.62
N LEU A 94 36.22 22.20 -30.41
CA LEU A 94 36.29 20.75 -30.59
C LEU A 94 36.47 20.39 -32.09
N PRO A 95 37.33 19.41 -32.40
CA PRO A 95 37.38 18.81 -33.72
C PRO A 95 36.04 18.20 -34.13
N ILE A 96 35.69 18.28 -35.41
CA ILE A 96 34.39 17.83 -35.95
C ILE A 96 34.17 16.34 -35.65
N GLU A 97 35.22 15.53 -35.74
CA GLU A 97 35.17 14.10 -35.48
C GLU A 97 34.78 13.75 -34.04
N ARG A 98 34.90 14.69 -33.09
CA ARG A 98 34.49 14.50 -31.68
C ARG A 98 33.08 15.00 -31.37
N ILE A 99 32.38 15.53 -32.37
CA ILE A 99 31.00 16.03 -32.26
C ILE A 99 30.09 15.09 -33.04
N ILE A 100 29.39 14.20 -32.33
CA ILE A 100 28.53 13.17 -32.91
C ILE A 100 27.10 13.69 -32.98
N ARG A 101 26.46 13.55 -34.14
CA ARG A 101 25.04 13.87 -34.32
C ARG A 101 24.19 12.62 -34.14
N ILE A 102 23.24 12.67 -33.21
CA ILE A 102 22.31 11.58 -32.93
C ILE A 102 20.92 11.99 -33.40
N GLY A 103 20.36 11.20 -34.30
CA GLY A 103 19.02 11.40 -34.84
C GLY A 103 17.93 10.67 -34.05
N ASP A 104 16.74 10.65 -34.61
CA ASP A 104 15.61 9.88 -34.07
C ASP A 104 15.87 8.36 -34.18
N ASN A 105 16.26 7.73 -33.07
CA ASN A 105 16.67 6.32 -32.99
C ASN A 105 15.72 5.42 -32.19
N LYS A 106 14.63 5.97 -31.62
CA LYS A 106 13.65 5.25 -30.79
C LYS A 106 12.26 5.13 -31.42
N GLY A 107 12.20 5.10 -32.75
CA GLY A 107 11.00 4.73 -33.51
C GLY A 107 9.95 5.84 -33.67
N GLY A 108 10.30 7.10 -33.41
CA GLY A 108 9.42 8.24 -33.58
C GLY A 108 10.15 9.58 -33.63
N ARG A 109 9.45 10.62 -34.08
CA ARG A 109 9.98 11.98 -34.15
C ARG A 109 10.26 12.52 -32.74
N TYR A 110 11.44 13.12 -32.54
CA TYR A 110 11.95 13.56 -31.24
C TYR A 110 12.11 12.40 -30.23
N ALA A 111 12.29 11.18 -30.73
CA ALA A 111 12.61 10.00 -29.95
C ALA A 111 14.08 9.68 -30.19
N SER A 112 14.94 10.47 -29.55
CA SER A 112 16.40 10.45 -29.66
C SER A 112 17.02 10.43 -28.27
N ASP A 113 18.25 9.94 -28.12
CA ASP A 113 19.05 10.14 -26.90
C ASP A 113 19.35 11.62 -26.66
N ASN A 114 19.55 12.40 -27.74
CA ASN A 114 19.80 13.83 -27.65
C ASN A 114 18.54 14.70 -27.68
N PHE A 115 17.37 14.15 -27.34
CA PHE A 115 16.14 14.93 -27.19
C PHE A 115 15.45 14.60 -25.87
N TRP A 116 15.48 15.54 -24.93
CA TRP A 116 14.94 15.35 -23.59
C TRP A 116 13.49 15.84 -23.48
N ALA A 117 12.67 15.11 -22.72
CA ALA A 117 11.30 15.50 -22.40
C ALA A 117 10.89 15.00 -21.01
N MET A 118 10.21 15.88 -20.25
CA MET A 118 9.72 15.58 -18.89
C MET A 118 8.80 14.34 -18.85
N GLY A 119 7.94 14.18 -19.86
CA GLY A 119 6.96 13.11 -19.95
C GLY A 119 6.32 13.06 -21.34
N ASP A 120 5.12 12.50 -21.43
CA ASP A 120 4.33 12.51 -22.67
C ASP A 120 3.85 13.93 -23.02
N THR A 121 3.72 14.78 -22.01
CA THR A 121 3.45 16.23 -22.11
C THR A 121 4.42 17.02 -21.24
N GLY A 122 4.55 18.32 -21.52
CA GLY A 122 5.36 19.26 -20.73
C GLY A 122 6.61 19.76 -21.45
N PRO A 123 7.49 20.49 -20.71
CA PRO A 123 8.74 21.04 -21.24
C PRO A 123 9.67 19.97 -21.85
N CYS A 124 10.27 20.30 -22.99
CA CYS A 124 11.18 19.45 -23.74
C CYS A 124 12.10 20.27 -24.67
N GLY A 125 13.12 19.61 -25.21
CA GLY A 125 14.04 20.21 -26.17
C GLY A 125 15.25 19.32 -26.50
N PRO A 126 16.08 19.74 -27.47
CA PRO A 126 17.33 19.05 -27.76
C PRO A 126 18.29 19.15 -26.57
N CYS A 127 19.23 18.22 -26.48
CA CYS A 127 20.29 18.26 -25.49
C CYS A 127 21.64 17.89 -26.10
N SER A 128 22.70 18.28 -25.41
CA SER A 128 24.06 17.86 -25.73
C SER A 128 24.65 17.10 -24.55
N GLU A 129 25.22 15.94 -24.81
CA GLU A 129 25.82 15.09 -23.78
C GLU A 129 27.33 15.04 -23.96
N ILE A 130 28.07 15.02 -22.86
CA ILE A 130 29.53 14.92 -22.82
C ILE A 130 29.90 13.54 -22.29
N PHE A 131 30.72 12.82 -23.06
CA PHE A 131 31.19 11.48 -22.77
C PHE A 131 32.68 11.48 -22.43
N TYR A 132 33.08 10.62 -21.50
CA TYR A 132 34.47 10.32 -21.16
C TYR A 132 34.91 8.98 -21.75
N ASP A 133 36.07 8.95 -22.43
CA ASP A 133 36.69 7.75 -22.99
C ASP A 133 37.67 7.10 -21.99
N HIS A 134 37.21 6.02 -21.34
CA HIS A 134 38.05 5.20 -20.45
C HIS A 134 39.22 4.52 -21.18
N GLY A 135 39.18 4.43 -22.51
CA GLY A 135 40.25 3.96 -23.38
C GLY A 135 39.93 2.63 -24.05
N ALA A 136 40.67 2.35 -25.13
CA ALA A 136 40.42 1.20 -26.02
C ALA A 136 40.60 -0.20 -25.38
N HIS A 137 41.07 -0.28 -24.13
CA HIS A 137 41.17 -1.54 -23.38
C HIS A 137 39.84 -1.92 -22.72
N ILE A 138 38.88 -1.00 -22.66
CA ILE A 138 37.49 -1.24 -22.24
C ILE A 138 36.64 -1.45 -23.49
N GLU A 139 35.74 -2.43 -23.44
CA GLU A 139 34.80 -2.73 -24.52
C GLU A 139 33.71 -1.65 -24.63
N GLY A 140 33.40 -1.23 -25.86
CA GLY A 140 32.36 -0.24 -26.17
C GLY A 140 32.71 0.63 -27.38
N GLY A 141 31.68 0.96 -28.14
CA GLY A 141 31.73 1.84 -29.31
C GLY A 141 31.40 3.28 -28.98
N LEU A 142 31.56 4.16 -29.98
CA LEU A 142 31.15 5.55 -29.86
C LEU A 142 29.63 5.66 -29.64
N PRO A 143 29.15 6.73 -28.97
CA PRO A 143 27.71 7.00 -28.89
C PRO A 143 27.05 6.98 -30.29
N GLY A 144 25.86 6.39 -30.40
CA GLY A 144 25.13 6.22 -31.66
C GLY A 144 25.57 5.04 -32.54
N THR A 145 26.53 4.24 -32.08
CA THR A 145 26.95 3.01 -32.78
C THR A 145 26.28 1.77 -32.18
N PRO A 146 26.18 0.63 -32.91
CA PRO A 146 25.62 -0.60 -32.34
C PRO A 146 26.31 -1.08 -31.06
N GLU A 147 27.57 -0.69 -30.84
CA GLU A 147 28.38 -1.03 -29.67
C GLU A 147 28.32 0.03 -28.55
N GLU A 148 27.44 1.04 -28.65
CA GLU A 148 27.37 2.18 -27.71
C GLU A 148 27.06 1.78 -26.25
N ASP A 149 26.40 0.64 -26.04
CA ASP A 149 25.99 0.17 -24.70
C ASP A 149 27.17 -0.30 -23.83
N GLY A 150 28.36 -0.48 -24.43
CA GLY A 150 29.58 -0.84 -23.71
C GLY A 150 30.01 0.20 -22.68
N ASP A 151 31.04 -0.12 -21.89
CA ASP A 151 31.46 0.73 -20.77
C ASP A 151 32.64 1.66 -21.10
N ARG A 152 33.09 1.72 -22.37
CA ARG A 152 34.23 2.57 -22.76
C ARG A 152 33.90 4.06 -22.74
N PHE A 153 32.78 4.45 -23.34
CA PHE A 153 32.33 5.84 -23.43
C PHE A 153 31.18 6.04 -22.46
N ILE A 154 31.44 6.77 -21.37
CA ILE A 154 30.44 7.00 -20.33
C ILE A 154 29.99 8.45 -20.38
N GLU A 155 28.68 8.68 -20.49
CA GLU A 155 28.07 9.99 -20.35
C GLU A 155 28.32 10.53 -18.94
N ILE A 156 29.00 11.66 -18.84
CA ILE A 156 29.33 12.30 -17.55
C ILE A 156 28.55 13.59 -17.33
N TRP A 157 27.97 14.18 -18.38
CA TRP A 157 27.20 15.41 -18.28
C TRP A 157 26.16 15.49 -19.41
N ASN A 158 24.93 15.88 -19.09
CA ASN A 158 23.88 16.21 -20.04
C ASN A 158 23.48 17.69 -19.90
N ILE A 159 23.43 18.42 -21.02
CA ILE A 159 23.04 19.83 -21.11
C ILE A 159 21.75 19.91 -21.94
N VAL A 160 20.60 20.06 -21.28
CA VAL A 160 19.28 20.11 -21.90
C VAL A 160 18.87 21.54 -22.19
N PHE A 161 18.45 21.78 -23.43
CA PHE A 161 18.01 23.07 -23.94
C PHE A 161 16.49 23.10 -24.07
N MET A 162 15.79 23.22 -22.95
CA MET A 162 14.34 23.27 -22.94
C MET A 162 13.85 24.53 -23.67
N GLN A 163 13.18 24.31 -24.80
CA GLN A 163 12.69 25.39 -25.67
C GLN A 163 11.27 25.16 -26.18
N PHE A 164 10.70 23.98 -25.93
CA PHE A 164 9.32 23.64 -26.32
C PHE A 164 8.52 23.11 -25.12
N ASN A 165 7.20 23.26 -25.20
CA ASN A 165 6.23 22.58 -24.36
C ASN A 165 5.38 21.67 -25.25
N ARG A 166 5.41 20.36 -24.98
CA ARG A 166 4.65 19.35 -25.72
C ARG A 166 3.24 19.23 -25.13
N SER A 167 2.22 19.46 -25.95
CA SER A 167 0.82 19.25 -25.58
C SER A 167 0.39 17.79 -25.71
N ALA A 168 -0.80 17.44 -25.18
CA ALA A 168 -1.32 16.07 -25.20
C ALA A 168 -1.59 15.51 -26.61
N ASP A 169 -1.82 16.38 -27.59
CA ASP A 169 -1.95 16.04 -29.02
C ASP A 169 -0.60 16.00 -29.76
N GLY A 170 0.52 16.22 -29.05
CA GLY A 170 1.88 16.13 -29.57
C GLY A 170 2.41 17.41 -30.22
N GLN A 171 1.68 18.52 -30.19
CA GLN A 171 2.18 19.80 -30.72
C GLN A 171 3.31 20.36 -29.84
N MET A 172 4.32 20.93 -30.50
CA MET A 172 5.45 21.59 -29.84
C MET A 172 5.26 23.09 -29.85
N GLN A 173 4.95 23.68 -28.69
CA GLN A 173 4.80 25.13 -28.56
C GLN A 173 6.09 25.74 -28.00
N PRO A 174 6.65 26.80 -28.59
CA PRO A 174 7.82 27.47 -28.03
C PRO A 174 7.58 27.94 -26.59
N LEU A 175 8.57 27.73 -25.71
CA LEU A 175 8.51 28.26 -24.36
C LEU A 175 8.67 29.79 -24.39
N PRO A 176 7.93 30.54 -23.55
CA PRO A 176 8.08 32.00 -23.44
C PRO A 176 9.51 32.42 -23.05
N LYS A 177 10.19 31.56 -22.29
CA LYS A 177 11.60 31.70 -21.91
C LYS A 177 12.28 30.34 -22.06
N PRO A 178 13.19 30.18 -23.04
CA PRO A 178 14.05 29.01 -23.10
C PRO A 178 14.85 28.86 -21.81
N SER A 179 15.04 27.62 -21.37
CA SER A 179 15.67 27.31 -20.09
C SER A 179 16.75 26.25 -20.27
N VAL A 180 17.76 26.29 -19.42
CA VAL A 180 18.83 25.28 -19.39
C VAL A 180 18.63 24.42 -18.15
N ASP A 181 18.65 23.12 -18.35
CA ASP A 181 18.67 22.11 -17.31
C ASP A 181 19.89 21.23 -17.55
N THR A 182 20.75 21.08 -16.55
CA THR A 182 21.94 20.25 -16.68
C THR A 182 21.96 19.18 -15.62
N GLY A 183 22.50 18.01 -15.97
CA GLY A 183 22.68 16.90 -15.06
C GLY A 183 24.03 16.24 -15.24
N MET A 184 24.86 16.25 -14.20
CA MET A 184 26.09 15.48 -14.07
C MET A 184 25.95 14.51 -12.91
N GLY A 185 26.16 13.22 -13.14
CA GLY A 185 26.15 12.22 -12.08
C GLY A 185 27.41 12.32 -11.23
N LEU A 186 27.28 12.62 -9.93
CA LEU A 186 28.40 12.75 -9.00
C LEU A 186 29.27 11.48 -8.98
N GLU A 187 28.64 10.30 -8.96
CA GLU A 187 29.33 9.02 -8.91
C GLU A 187 30.15 8.76 -10.17
N ARG A 188 29.64 9.18 -11.34
CA ARG A 188 30.34 9.03 -12.62
C ARG A 188 31.54 9.96 -12.69
N ILE A 189 31.37 11.23 -12.33
CA ILE A 189 32.50 12.17 -12.32
C ILE A 189 33.53 11.80 -11.25
N ALA A 190 33.09 11.27 -10.10
CA ALA A 190 34.01 10.74 -9.09
C ALA A 190 34.85 9.57 -9.61
N ALA A 191 34.26 8.66 -10.39
CA ALA A 191 35.01 7.57 -11.03
C ALA A 191 36.11 8.11 -11.97
N VAL A 192 35.77 9.10 -12.80
CA VAL A 192 36.74 9.78 -13.68
C VAL A 192 37.85 10.44 -12.87
N MET A 193 37.51 11.22 -11.83
CA MET A 193 38.48 11.94 -11.01
C MET A 193 39.37 11.03 -10.17
N GLN A 194 38.88 9.86 -9.76
CA GLN A 194 39.66 8.84 -9.05
C GLN A 194 40.43 7.92 -10.01
N GLY A 195 40.26 8.07 -11.33
CA GLY A 195 40.97 7.28 -12.34
C GLY A 195 40.52 5.81 -12.40
N VAL A 196 39.28 5.53 -12.00
CA VAL A 196 38.68 4.19 -12.00
C VAL A 196 37.61 4.06 -13.09
N HIS A 197 37.30 2.84 -13.49
CA HIS A 197 36.35 2.58 -14.59
C HIS A 197 34.91 2.47 -14.09
N SER A 198 34.72 1.78 -12.97
CA SER A 198 33.39 1.58 -12.41
C SER A 198 33.07 2.55 -11.28
N ASN A 199 31.82 3.00 -11.22
CA ASN A 199 31.32 3.77 -10.08
C ASN A 199 31.47 2.99 -8.76
N TYR A 200 31.46 1.65 -8.81
CA TYR A 200 31.62 0.81 -7.62
C TYR A 200 33.07 0.74 -7.10
N GLU A 201 34.03 1.31 -7.84
CA GLU A 201 35.45 1.37 -7.46
C GLU A 201 35.82 2.70 -6.80
N ILE A 202 34.91 3.68 -6.74
CA ILE A 202 35.14 4.91 -5.98
C ILE A 202 35.18 4.60 -4.48
N ASP A 203 35.89 5.44 -3.73
CA ASP A 203 36.01 5.38 -2.26
C ASP A 203 34.70 5.08 -1.52
N LEU A 204 33.62 5.84 -1.79
CA LEU A 204 32.31 5.65 -1.15
C LEU A 204 31.80 4.21 -1.31
N PHE A 205 31.82 3.67 -2.52
CA PHE A 205 31.33 2.31 -2.76
C PHE A 205 32.29 1.26 -2.24
N ARG A 206 33.61 1.45 -2.37
CA ARG A 206 34.59 0.50 -1.81
C ARG A 206 34.42 0.31 -0.31
N ASN A 207 34.16 1.39 0.42
CA ASN A 207 33.93 1.33 1.87
C ASN A 207 32.61 0.61 2.20
N LEU A 208 31.52 0.91 1.48
CA LEU A 208 30.23 0.23 1.65
C LEU A 208 30.26 -1.25 1.26
N LEU A 209 30.93 -1.60 0.17
CA LEU A 209 31.14 -2.98 -0.29
C LEU A 209 31.93 -3.77 0.75
N ALA A 210 33.02 -3.20 1.28
CA ALA A 210 33.80 -3.82 2.35
C ALA A 210 32.99 -4.04 3.63
N ALA A 211 32.15 -3.07 4.00
CA ALA A 211 31.25 -3.19 5.15
C ALA A 211 30.20 -4.29 4.94
N ALA A 212 29.59 -4.36 3.75
CA ALA A 212 28.62 -5.40 3.39
C ALA A 212 29.27 -6.79 3.39
N ALA A 213 30.44 -6.95 2.75
CA ALA A 213 31.20 -8.20 2.75
C ALA A 213 31.53 -8.67 4.18
N LYS A 214 31.95 -7.75 5.04
CA LYS A 214 32.24 -8.03 6.46
C LYS A 214 30.99 -8.47 7.23
N LEU A 215 29.85 -7.80 7.05
CA LEU A 215 28.59 -8.16 7.71
C LEU A 215 28.08 -9.54 7.27
N LEU A 216 28.32 -9.90 6.01
CA LEU A 216 27.93 -11.19 5.43
C LEU A 216 28.95 -12.31 5.69
N GLY A 217 30.14 -11.99 6.19
CA GLY A 217 31.21 -12.97 6.42
C GLY A 217 31.80 -13.54 5.13
N ILE A 218 31.75 -12.80 4.02
CA ILE A 218 32.28 -13.20 2.72
C ILE A 218 33.46 -12.33 2.30
N LYS A 219 34.19 -12.76 1.27
CA LYS A 219 35.16 -11.91 0.57
C LYS A 219 34.47 -11.16 -0.57
N ASP A 220 34.86 -9.91 -0.77
CA ASP A 220 34.50 -9.18 -1.98
C ASP A 220 35.38 -9.68 -3.13
N GLU A 221 34.76 -10.39 -4.07
CA GLU A 221 35.39 -10.88 -5.29
C GLU A 221 34.78 -10.20 -6.53
N GLY A 222 34.15 -9.03 -6.33
CA GLY A 222 33.44 -8.30 -7.37
C GLY A 222 32.05 -8.84 -7.66
N GLN A 223 31.41 -9.52 -6.69
CA GLN A 223 30.08 -10.08 -6.90
C GLN A 223 29.04 -8.96 -7.08
N GLY A 224 28.26 -9.01 -8.17
CA GLY A 224 27.22 -8.01 -8.43
C GLY A 224 26.17 -7.86 -7.32
N SER A 225 25.98 -8.90 -6.50
CA SER A 225 25.07 -8.84 -5.34
C SER A 225 25.55 -7.88 -4.24
N LEU A 226 26.87 -7.74 -4.02
CA LEU A 226 27.40 -6.74 -3.09
C LEU A 226 27.13 -5.31 -3.59
N ARG A 227 27.27 -5.09 -4.90
CA ARG A 227 26.97 -3.82 -5.57
C ARG A 227 25.50 -3.42 -5.38
N VAL A 228 24.57 -4.36 -5.54
CA VAL A 228 23.13 -4.13 -5.26
C VAL A 228 22.92 -3.70 -3.81
N ILE A 229 23.50 -4.41 -2.84
CA ILE A 229 23.33 -4.12 -1.43
C ILE A 229 23.88 -2.72 -1.09
N ALA A 230 25.06 -2.37 -1.60
CA ALA A 230 25.71 -1.09 -1.36
C ALA A 230 24.96 0.10 -1.99
N ASP A 231 24.41 -0.05 -3.20
CA ASP A 231 23.55 0.97 -3.81
C ASP A 231 22.22 1.12 -3.04
N HIS A 232 21.56 0.00 -2.75
CA HIS A 232 20.22 0.01 -2.18
C HIS A 232 20.18 0.56 -0.75
N ILE A 233 21.23 0.38 0.06
CA ILE A 233 21.26 0.99 1.40
C ILE A 233 21.22 2.52 1.32
N ARG A 234 21.88 3.13 0.31
CA ARG A 234 21.85 4.58 0.09
C ARG A 234 20.43 5.05 -0.22
N SER A 235 19.81 4.40 -1.21
CA SER A 235 18.43 4.71 -1.64
C SER A 235 17.43 4.57 -0.50
N CYS A 236 17.49 3.46 0.23
CA CYS A 236 16.57 3.19 1.33
C CYS A 236 16.74 4.17 2.49
N ALA A 237 17.99 4.50 2.85
CA ALA A 237 18.26 5.42 3.94
C ALA A 237 17.74 6.83 3.64
N PHE A 238 18.06 7.39 2.47
CA PHE A 238 17.60 8.73 2.11
C PHE A 238 16.09 8.83 1.91
N LEU A 239 15.43 7.79 1.40
CA LEU A 239 13.96 7.76 1.34
C LEU A 239 13.34 7.84 2.75
N VAL A 240 13.90 7.13 3.74
CA VAL A 240 13.41 7.20 5.12
C VAL A 240 13.72 8.55 5.77
N VAL A 241 14.91 9.12 5.51
CA VAL A 241 15.27 10.49 5.93
C VAL A 241 14.26 11.50 5.40
N ASP A 242 13.83 11.37 4.14
CA ASP A 242 12.84 12.24 3.50
C ASP A 242 11.38 11.91 3.91
N GLY A 243 11.17 11.03 4.90
CA GLY A 243 9.86 10.74 5.51
C GLY A 243 9.06 9.62 4.84
N VAL A 244 9.66 8.86 3.92
CA VAL A 244 9.01 7.69 3.30
C VAL A 244 9.24 6.45 4.16
N LEU A 245 8.15 5.79 4.57
CA LEU A 245 8.20 4.50 5.27
C LEU A 245 7.76 3.35 4.35
N PRO A 246 8.26 2.11 4.54
CA PRO A 246 7.83 0.96 3.76
C PRO A 246 6.30 0.76 3.83
N SER A 247 5.65 0.59 2.67
CA SER A 247 4.20 0.38 2.56
C SER A 247 3.84 -0.43 1.30
N ASN A 248 2.57 -0.73 1.06
CA ASN A 248 2.12 -1.45 -0.13
C ASN A 248 1.77 -0.55 -1.32
N GLU A 249 1.80 0.77 -1.16
CA GLU A 249 1.37 1.71 -2.21
C GLU A 249 2.30 2.92 -2.35
N GLY A 250 2.29 3.54 -3.53
CA GLY A 250 3.01 4.78 -3.80
C GLY A 250 4.50 4.70 -3.50
N ARG A 251 5.05 5.73 -2.85
CA ARG A 251 6.49 5.83 -2.54
C ARG A 251 6.96 4.76 -1.55
N GLY A 252 6.09 4.38 -0.60
CA GLY A 252 6.41 3.34 0.38
C GLY A 252 6.52 1.95 -0.26
N TYR A 253 5.77 1.67 -1.32
CA TYR A 253 5.94 0.46 -2.14
C TYR A 253 7.31 0.42 -2.82
N VAL A 254 7.74 1.54 -3.41
CA VAL A 254 9.07 1.63 -4.06
C VAL A 254 10.18 1.39 -3.03
N LEU A 255 10.11 2.03 -1.86
CA LEU A 255 11.06 1.78 -0.78
C LEU A 255 11.08 0.30 -0.37
N ARG A 256 9.92 -0.29 -0.10
CA ARG A 256 9.77 -1.71 0.23
C ARG A 256 10.39 -2.62 -0.83
N ARG A 257 10.18 -2.32 -2.11
CA ARG A 257 10.74 -3.08 -3.25
C ARG A 257 12.27 -3.08 -3.23
N ILE A 258 12.90 -1.91 -3.01
CA ILE A 258 14.36 -1.77 -2.95
C ILE A 258 14.93 -2.52 -1.74
N ILE A 259 14.32 -2.37 -0.55
CA ILE A 259 14.74 -3.09 0.68
C ILE A 259 14.73 -4.60 0.44
N ARG A 260 13.62 -5.14 -0.06
CA ARG A 260 13.45 -6.58 -0.27
C ARG A 260 14.42 -7.14 -1.31
N ARG A 261 14.74 -6.36 -2.36
CA ARG A 261 15.78 -6.73 -3.33
C ARG A 261 17.15 -6.82 -2.69
N ALA A 262 17.55 -5.84 -1.85
CA ALA A 262 18.82 -5.89 -1.14
C ALA A 262 18.93 -7.11 -0.22
N ILE A 263 17.88 -7.40 0.56
CA ILE A 263 17.84 -8.55 1.46
C ILE A 263 17.96 -9.87 0.69
N ARG A 264 17.26 -9.99 -0.45
CA ARG A 264 17.33 -11.17 -1.33
C ARG A 264 18.76 -11.39 -1.85
N HIS A 265 19.46 -10.32 -2.26
CA HIS A 265 20.86 -10.41 -2.66
C HIS A 265 21.78 -10.79 -1.49
N GLY A 266 21.50 -10.32 -0.27
CA GLY A 266 22.20 -10.78 0.93
C GLY A 266 22.00 -12.27 1.20
N ASN A 267 20.77 -12.75 1.11
CA ASN A 267 20.46 -14.18 1.29
C ASN A 267 21.13 -15.05 0.22
N LYS A 268 21.16 -14.59 -1.04
CA LYS A 268 21.93 -15.25 -2.13
C LYS A 268 23.42 -15.37 -1.81
N LEU A 269 23.97 -14.42 -1.05
CA LEU A 269 25.36 -14.43 -0.57
C LEU A 269 25.56 -15.21 0.74
N GLY A 270 24.51 -15.83 1.30
CA GLY A 270 24.57 -16.64 2.51
C GLY A 270 24.12 -15.95 3.80
N ALA A 271 23.48 -14.78 3.73
CA ALA A 271 22.93 -14.13 4.92
C ALA A 271 21.87 -15.00 5.62
N SER A 272 22.14 -15.38 6.87
CA SER A 272 21.19 -16.09 7.75
C SER A 272 20.64 -15.23 8.89
N GLN A 273 21.21 -14.04 9.10
CA GLN A 273 20.80 -13.07 10.12
C GLN A 273 20.49 -11.72 9.49
N LEU A 274 19.74 -10.89 10.23
CA LEU A 274 19.47 -9.50 9.87
C LEU A 274 20.80 -8.74 9.74
N PHE A 275 21.02 -8.11 8.59
CA PHE A 275 22.26 -7.43 8.24
C PHE A 275 22.03 -6.07 7.59
N PHE A 276 20.92 -5.88 6.87
CA PHE A 276 20.74 -4.71 6.00
C PHE A 276 20.67 -3.41 6.81
N HIS A 277 19.92 -3.39 7.91
CA HIS A 277 19.87 -2.22 8.81
C HIS A 277 21.22 -1.88 9.43
N LYS A 278 22.15 -2.83 9.57
CA LYS A 278 23.50 -2.59 10.12
C LYS A 278 24.40 -1.82 9.16
N LEU A 279 24.04 -1.73 7.87
CA LEU A 279 24.76 -0.93 6.88
C LEU A 279 24.49 0.58 7.00
N VAL A 280 23.49 0.99 7.79
CA VAL A 280 23.22 2.43 8.02
C VAL A 280 24.41 3.10 8.71
N ALA A 281 25.04 2.46 9.70
CA ALA A 281 26.20 3.04 10.38
C ALA A 281 27.41 3.27 9.44
N PRO A 282 27.85 2.31 8.61
CA PRO A 282 28.81 2.56 7.54
C PRO A 282 28.39 3.69 6.59
N LEU A 283 27.11 3.73 6.19
CA LEU A 283 26.61 4.79 5.32
C LEU A 283 26.69 6.18 5.96
N VAL A 284 26.38 6.30 7.26
CA VAL A 284 26.52 7.53 8.03
C VAL A 284 28.00 7.96 8.08
N ALA A 285 28.93 7.02 8.18
CA ALA A 285 30.37 7.34 8.15
C ALA A 285 30.81 7.91 6.80
N GLU A 286 30.27 7.41 5.68
CA GLU A 286 30.60 7.89 4.33
C GLU A 286 29.91 9.21 3.97
N MET A 287 28.62 9.36 4.31
CA MET A 287 27.78 10.44 3.79
C MET A 287 27.27 11.42 4.85
N GLY A 288 27.37 11.09 6.15
CA GLY A 288 26.76 11.86 7.23
C GLY A 288 27.37 13.25 7.46
N GLN A 289 28.61 13.49 7.02
CA GLN A 289 29.20 14.83 7.07
C GLN A 289 28.56 15.77 6.04
N ALA A 290 28.32 15.28 4.82
CA ALA A 290 27.67 16.05 3.76
C ALA A 290 26.15 16.15 3.98
N TYR A 291 25.57 15.16 4.66
CA TYR A 291 24.14 15.07 4.98
C TYR A 291 23.92 14.84 6.48
N PRO A 292 24.04 15.89 7.33
CA PRO A 292 23.86 15.76 8.77
C PRO A 292 22.51 15.14 9.18
N GLU A 293 21.45 15.39 8.41
CA GLU A 293 20.12 14.83 8.65
C GLU A 293 20.09 13.28 8.59
N LEU A 294 21.03 12.67 7.86
CA LEU A 294 21.17 11.20 7.82
C LEU A 294 21.71 10.67 9.16
N ALA A 295 22.69 11.36 9.75
CA ALA A 295 23.22 11.03 11.06
C ALA A 295 22.18 11.27 12.17
N GLU A 296 21.48 12.41 12.11
CA GLU A 296 20.42 12.75 13.07
C GLU A 296 19.28 11.72 13.08
N ARG A 297 18.91 11.17 11.91
CA ARG A 297 17.83 10.19 11.76
C ARG A 297 18.31 8.74 11.73
N GLN A 298 19.58 8.46 12.03
CA GLN A 298 20.15 7.11 11.94
C GLN A 298 19.28 6.05 12.64
N ALA A 299 18.89 6.29 13.89
CA ALA A 299 18.09 5.33 14.66
C ALA A 299 16.71 5.05 14.03
N GLN A 300 16.08 6.07 13.44
CA GLN A 300 14.81 5.92 12.72
C GLN A 300 14.99 5.08 11.46
N VAL A 301 16.05 5.33 10.69
CA VAL A 301 16.39 4.55 9.49
C VAL A 301 16.65 3.10 9.86
N GLU A 302 17.50 2.84 10.86
CA GLU A 302 17.80 1.49 11.33
C GLU A 302 16.54 0.74 11.77
N ALA A 303 15.65 1.39 12.53
CA ALA A 303 14.39 0.79 12.98
C ALA A 303 13.45 0.44 11.82
N ALA A 304 13.29 1.35 10.85
CA ALA A 304 12.44 1.14 9.69
C ALA A 304 12.94 -0.02 8.81
N LEU A 305 14.26 -0.05 8.52
CA LEU A 305 14.87 -1.11 7.73
C LEU A 305 14.82 -2.45 8.45
N LYS A 306 15.12 -2.47 9.76
CA LYS A 306 15.09 -3.70 10.57
C LYS A 306 13.69 -4.30 10.60
N THR A 307 12.65 -3.47 10.78
CA THR A 307 11.26 -3.94 10.82
C THR A 307 10.85 -4.60 9.50
N GLU A 308 11.15 -3.98 8.36
CA GLU A 308 10.83 -4.57 7.05
C GLU A 308 11.71 -5.81 6.77
N GLU A 309 12.96 -5.83 7.22
CA GLU A 309 13.86 -6.99 7.10
C GLU A 309 13.33 -8.20 7.88
N GLU A 310 12.88 -8.01 9.11
CA GLU A 310 12.26 -9.05 9.95
C GLU A 310 10.98 -9.60 9.32
N GLN A 311 10.10 -8.73 8.82
CA GLN A 311 8.88 -9.13 8.14
C GLN A 311 9.17 -9.92 6.87
N PHE A 312 10.12 -9.45 6.06
CA PHE A 312 10.42 -10.06 4.79
C PHE A 312 11.19 -11.39 4.92
N ALA A 313 12.04 -11.56 5.93
CA ALA A 313 12.78 -12.79 6.15
C ALA A 313 11.86 -14.03 6.20
N GLN A 314 10.73 -13.93 6.91
CA GLN A 314 9.73 -15.00 7.01
C GLN A 314 9.08 -15.32 5.64
N THR A 315 8.81 -14.27 4.85
CA THR A 315 8.20 -14.37 3.51
C THR A 315 9.19 -14.92 2.48
N LEU A 316 10.45 -14.52 2.56
CA LEU A 316 11.52 -14.85 1.61
C LEU A 316 11.79 -16.35 1.60
N GLU A 317 11.97 -16.97 2.77
CA GLU A 317 12.26 -18.41 2.86
C GLU A 317 11.13 -19.26 2.26
N GLN A 318 9.89 -18.97 2.64
CA GLN A 318 8.71 -19.68 2.13
C GLN A 318 8.51 -19.44 0.63
N GLY A 319 8.65 -18.20 0.17
CA GLY A 319 8.51 -17.81 -1.23
C GLY A 319 9.58 -18.44 -2.13
N MET A 320 10.85 -18.45 -1.69
CA MET A 320 11.95 -19.09 -2.42
C MET A 320 11.72 -20.58 -2.58
N ARG A 321 11.30 -21.29 -1.52
CA ARG A 321 11.01 -22.73 -1.60
C ARG A 321 9.93 -23.05 -2.63
N ILE A 322 8.86 -22.25 -2.67
CA ILE A 322 7.76 -22.45 -3.62
C ILE A 322 8.21 -22.14 -5.05
N LEU A 323 8.96 -21.05 -5.24
CA LEU A 323 9.50 -20.68 -6.54
C LEU A 323 10.48 -21.73 -7.07
N GLU A 324 11.34 -22.29 -6.22
CA GLU A 324 12.27 -23.35 -6.60
C GLU A 324 11.55 -24.65 -6.96
N GLN A 325 10.52 -25.03 -6.21
CA GLN A 325 9.67 -26.16 -6.56
C GLN A 325 8.94 -25.94 -7.89
N ALA A 326 8.46 -24.73 -8.16
CA ALA A 326 7.84 -24.40 -9.44
C ALA A 326 8.87 -24.52 -10.57
N ILE A 327 10.05 -23.92 -10.42
CA ILE A 327 11.14 -23.97 -11.41
C ILE A 327 11.61 -25.41 -11.68
N ALA A 328 11.71 -26.26 -10.66
CA ALA A 328 12.10 -27.65 -10.83
C ALA A 328 11.09 -28.45 -11.67
N ASN A 329 9.81 -28.07 -11.65
CA ASN A 329 8.73 -28.72 -12.38
C ASN A 329 8.38 -28.01 -13.71
N LEU A 330 9.18 -27.01 -14.14
CA LEU A 330 8.92 -26.30 -15.38
C LEU A 330 9.22 -27.19 -16.61
N GLY A 331 8.24 -27.32 -17.51
CA GLY A 331 8.43 -27.92 -18.83
C GLY A 331 9.03 -26.97 -19.89
N GLY A 332 9.47 -25.77 -19.53
CA GLY A 332 9.89 -24.72 -20.47
C GLY A 332 10.64 -23.56 -19.83
N LYS A 333 10.68 -22.39 -20.49
CA LYS A 333 11.36 -21.17 -20.00
C LYS A 333 10.42 -20.13 -19.36
N LYS A 334 9.12 -20.42 -19.25
CA LYS A 334 8.11 -19.49 -18.72
C LYS A 334 7.52 -20.00 -17.41
N ILE A 335 7.67 -19.21 -16.34
CA ILE A 335 7.01 -19.43 -15.06
C ILE A 335 5.53 -19.11 -15.24
N PRO A 336 4.62 -20.06 -14.94
CA PRO A 336 3.18 -19.83 -15.08
C PRO A 336 2.69 -18.63 -14.26
N GLY A 337 1.79 -17.85 -14.85
CA GLY A 337 1.29 -16.62 -14.24
C GLY A 337 0.45 -16.82 -12.98
N ASP A 338 -0.22 -17.97 -12.86
CA ASP A 338 -0.95 -18.40 -11.66
C ASP A 338 0.00 -18.72 -10.49
N VAL A 339 1.18 -19.30 -10.76
CA VAL A 339 2.23 -19.52 -9.76
C VAL A 339 2.79 -18.18 -9.28
N ALA A 340 3.11 -17.27 -10.21
CA ALA A 340 3.56 -15.92 -9.88
C ALA A 340 2.51 -15.15 -9.07
N PHE A 341 1.23 -15.31 -9.42
CA PHE A 341 0.11 -14.73 -8.69
C PHE A 341 -0.02 -15.33 -7.28
N LYS A 342 0.08 -16.66 -7.14
CA LYS A 342 0.03 -17.33 -5.83
C LYS A 342 1.17 -16.89 -4.92
N LEU A 343 2.38 -16.76 -5.46
CA LEU A 343 3.55 -16.24 -4.74
C LEU A 343 3.27 -14.83 -4.21
N TYR A 344 2.72 -13.95 -5.05
CA TYR A 344 2.36 -12.59 -4.68
C TYR A 344 1.20 -12.51 -3.67
N ASP A 345 0.06 -13.10 -4.01
CA ASP A 345 -1.20 -12.94 -3.29
C ASP A 345 -1.26 -13.76 -2.00
N THR A 346 -0.90 -15.03 -2.05
CA THR A 346 -1.03 -15.95 -0.91
C THR A 346 0.16 -15.86 0.03
N TYR A 347 1.37 -15.67 -0.52
CA TYR A 347 2.61 -15.77 0.25
C TYR A 347 3.36 -14.44 0.37
N GLY A 348 2.83 -13.34 -0.18
CA GLY A 348 3.43 -12.00 -0.06
C GLY A 348 4.77 -11.84 -0.77
N PHE A 349 5.14 -12.78 -1.66
CA PHE A 349 6.40 -12.80 -2.40
C PHE A 349 6.29 -11.95 -3.68
N PRO A 350 6.97 -10.80 -3.76
CA PRO A 350 6.75 -9.82 -4.83
C PRO A 350 7.01 -10.37 -6.24
N LEU A 351 6.18 -9.95 -7.20
CA LEU A 351 6.36 -10.29 -8.62
C LEU A 351 7.73 -9.83 -9.14
N ASP A 352 8.19 -8.66 -8.71
CA ASP A 352 9.48 -8.10 -9.09
C ASP A 352 10.66 -8.98 -8.68
N LEU A 353 10.61 -9.56 -7.47
CA LEU A 353 11.63 -10.50 -7.01
C LEU A 353 11.57 -11.82 -7.76
N THR A 354 10.37 -12.28 -8.09
CA THR A 354 10.18 -13.44 -8.96
C THR A 354 10.81 -13.18 -10.33
N ALA A 355 10.65 -11.96 -10.87
CA ALA A 355 11.19 -11.57 -12.17
C ALA A 355 12.73 -11.48 -12.15
N ASP A 356 13.29 -10.89 -11.10
CA ASP A 356 14.74 -10.79 -10.87
C ASP A 356 15.38 -12.19 -10.80
N ILE A 357 14.77 -13.12 -10.04
CA ILE A 357 15.24 -14.52 -9.94
C ILE A 357 15.07 -15.26 -11.28
N ALA A 358 13.95 -15.05 -11.97
CA ALA A 358 13.71 -15.66 -13.27
C ALA A 358 14.79 -15.25 -14.28
N ARG A 359 15.11 -13.95 -14.36
CA ARG A 359 16.12 -13.38 -15.26
C ARG A 359 17.50 -13.99 -15.02
N GLU A 360 17.94 -14.08 -13.76
CA GLU A 360 19.22 -14.68 -13.41
C GLU A 360 19.34 -16.16 -13.84
N ARG A 361 18.22 -16.87 -13.97
CA ARG A 361 18.17 -18.27 -14.42
C ARG A 361 17.82 -18.40 -15.90
N GLY A 362 17.75 -17.30 -16.65
CA GLY A 362 17.36 -17.32 -18.07
C GLY A 362 15.89 -17.71 -18.32
N LEU A 363 15.02 -17.48 -17.33
CA LEU A 363 13.58 -17.74 -17.36
C LEU A 363 12.80 -16.42 -17.52
N GLN A 364 11.53 -16.53 -17.91
CA GLN A 364 10.58 -15.43 -18.04
C GLN A 364 9.33 -15.70 -17.20
N ILE A 365 8.61 -14.66 -16.81
CA ILE A 365 7.28 -14.81 -16.18
C ILE A 365 6.20 -14.64 -17.26
N ASP A 366 5.16 -15.48 -17.20
CA ASP A 366 3.93 -15.26 -17.95
C ASP A 366 3.10 -14.11 -17.34
N ASN A 367 3.47 -12.87 -17.71
CA ASN A 367 2.76 -11.66 -17.29
C ASN A 367 1.28 -11.64 -17.70
N ALA A 368 0.94 -12.24 -18.85
CA ALA A 368 -0.44 -12.29 -19.31
C ALA A 368 -1.29 -13.20 -18.41
N GLY A 369 -0.78 -14.39 -18.08
CA GLY A 369 -1.40 -15.31 -17.12
C GLY A 369 -1.54 -14.71 -15.72
N TYR A 370 -0.52 -13.99 -15.25
CA TYR A 370 -0.54 -13.29 -13.95
C TYR A 370 -1.69 -12.27 -13.92
N GLN A 371 -1.82 -11.49 -14.99
CA GLN A 371 -2.85 -10.45 -15.05
C GLN A 371 -4.26 -11.00 -15.21
N GLN A 372 -4.42 -12.15 -15.86
CA GLN A 372 -5.68 -12.89 -15.84
C GLN A 372 -6.05 -13.36 -14.43
N ALA A 373 -5.09 -13.87 -13.64
CA ALA A 373 -5.33 -14.29 -12.26
C ALA A 373 -5.70 -13.11 -11.35
N MET A 374 -4.99 -11.98 -11.45
CA MET A 374 -5.32 -10.72 -10.76
C MET A 374 -6.72 -10.22 -11.11
N ASN A 375 -7.11 -10.27 -12.38
CA ASN A 375 -8.44 -9.83 -12.80
C ASN A 375 -9.55 -10.75 -12.28
N ARG A 376 -9.33 -12.07 -12.29
CA ARG A 376 -10.28 -13.03 -11.68
C ARG A 376 -10.47 -12.77 -10.20
N GLN A 377 -9.41 -12.48 -9.44
CA GLN A 377 -9.51 -12.11 -8.03
C GLN A 377 -10.28 -10.80 -7.84
N ARG A 378 -9.99 -9.77 -8.64
CA ARG A 378 -10.74 -8.50 -8.60
C ARG A 378 -12.21 -8.68 -8.93
N GLU A 379 -12.53 -9.54 -9.89
CA GLU A 379 -13.90 -9.90 -10.26
C GLU A 379 -14.61 -10.69 -9.17
N GLN A 380 -13.90 -11.59 -8.47
CA GLN A 380 -14.42 -12.33 -7.31
C GLN A 380 -14.64 -11.44 -6.08
N ALA A 381 -13.70 -10.52 -5.80
CA ALA A 381 -13.86 -9.51 -4.74
C ALA A 381 -15.01 -8.55 -5.06
N ARG A 382 -15.23 -8.24 -6.34
CA ARG A 382 -16.41 -7.49 -6.81
C ARG A 382 -17.67 -8.35 -6.80
N SER A 383 -17.62 -9.65 -7.06
CA SER A 383 -18.79 -10.53 -7.08
C SER A 383 -19.35 -10.78 -5.68
N ALA A 384 -18.49 -10.77 -4.65
CA ALA A 384 -18.90 -10.82 -3.25
C ALA A 384 -19.72 -9.58 -2.80
N GLY A 385 -19.58 -8.43 -3.48
CA GLY A 385 -20.41 -7.23 -3.27
C GLY A 385 -21.54 -7.03 -4.29
N LYS A 386 -21.60 -7.82 -5.36
CA LYS A 386 -22.48 -7.58 -6.52
C LYS A 386 -23.85 -8.24 -6.47
N PHE A 387 -24.13 -9.11 -5.50
CA PHE A 387 -25.43 -9.80 -5.48
C PHE A 387 -26.62 -8.86 -5.17
N LYS A 388 -26.39 -7.60 -4.76
CA LYS A 388 -27.43 -6.58 -4.59
C LYS A 388 -27.55 -5.56 -5.73
N THR A 389 -26.50 -5.31 -6.52
CA THR A 389 -26.46 -4.19 -7.49
C THR A 389 -26.81 -4.59 -8.94
N ALA A 390 -26.91 -5.89 -9.24
CA ALA A 390 -27.07 -6.36 -10.62
C ALA A 390 -28.45 -6.06 -11.25
N ALA A 391 -29.47 -5.71 -10.45
CA ALA A 391 -30.80 -5.35 -10.94
C ALA A 391 -31.03 -3.82 -11.10
N LEU A 392 -30.08 -2.98 -10.68
CA LEU A 392 -30.18 -1.52 -10.66
C LEU A 392 -29.03 -0.86 -11.43
N GLY A 393 -28.79 -1.29 -12.67
CA GLY A 393 -27.94 -0.52 -13.59
C GLY A 393 -28.36 0.96 -13.60
N LYS A 394 -27.43 1.90 -13.87
CA LYS A 394 -27.68 3.36 -13.87
C LYS A 394 -29.06 3.67 -14.46
N LEU A 395 -30.03 4.00 -13.61
CA LEU A 395 -31.38 4.32 -14.05
C LEU A 395 -31.32 5.59 -14.87
N ASP A 396 -32.07 5.67 -15.98
CA ASP A 396 -32.16 6.90 -16.76
C ASP A 396 -33.14 7.88 -16.09
N VAL A 397 -32.70 8.42 -14.95
CA VAL A 397 -33.47 9.40 -14.16
C VAL A 397 -33.82 10.62 -15.02
N ALA A 398 -32.91 11.06 -15.90
CA ALA A 398 -33.15 12.20 -16.77
C ALA A 398 -34.30 11.96 -17.77
N ALA A 399 -34.40 10.75 -18.33
CA ALA A 399 -35.50 10.40 -19.23
C ALA A 399 -36.86 10.25 -18.53
N SER A 400 -36.89 10.05 -17.21
CA SER A 400 -38.14 9.89 -16.45
C SER A 400 -38.89 11.20 -16.14
N GLY A 401 -38.26 12.36 -16.38
CA GLY A 401 -38.81 13.68 -16.07
C GLY A 401 -38.65 14.11 -14.61
N ALA A 402 -38.00 13.30 -13.76
CA ALA A 402 -37.66 13.66 -12.39
C ALA A 402 -36.54 14.71 -12.32
N THR A 403 -36.49 15.44 -11.21
CA THR A 403 -35.37 16.33 -10.93
C THR A 403 -34.11 15.52 -10.65
N THR A 404 -32.97 16.01 -11.12
CA THR A 404 -31.67 15.36 -10.91
C THR A 404 -31.03 15.72 -9.57
N ASN A 405 -31.74 16.46 -8.71
CA ASN A 405 -31.28 16.93 -7.41
C ASN A 405 -32.42 16.83 -6.38
N THR A 406 -32.41 15.77 -5.57
CA THR A 406 -33.42 15.57 -4.52
C THR A 406 -33.03 16.37 -3.28
N ALA A 407 -33.91 17.25 -2.80
CA ALA A 407 -33.65 17.99 -1.57
C ALA A 407 -33.69 17.07 -0.34
N PHE A 408 -32.59 17.00 0.42
CA PHE A 408 -32.49 16.15 1.61
C PHE A 408 -32.87 16.93 2.88
N SER A 409 -33.93 16.49 3.56
CA SER A 409 -34.40 17.08 4.84
C SER A 409 -34.06 16.21 6.06
N GLY A 410 -33.40 15.07 5.84
CA GLY A 410 -33.19 14.03 6.86
C GLY A 410 -32.20 14.36 7.97
N TYR A 411 -31.57 15.54 7.93
CA TYR A 411 -30.80 16.07 9.06
C TYR A 411 -31.71 16.60 10.17
N ASP A 412 -32.86 17.17 9.81
CA ASP A 412 -33.77 17.84 10.76
C ASP A 412 -35.07 17.06 10.97
N LYS A 413 -35.44 16.19 10.02
CA LYS A 413 -36.73 15.49 10.00
C LYS A 413 -36.55 13.99 9.79
N LEU A 414 -37.42 13.20 10.41
CA LEU A 414 -37.57 11.76 10.14
C LEU A 414 -38.81 11.43 9.30
N SER A 415 -39.68 12.40 9.09
CA SER A 415 -40.84 12.27 8.20
C SER A 415 -41.11 13.55 7.42
N ASP A 416 -41.65 13.41 6.21
CA ASP A 416 -42.03 14.54 5.37
C ASP A 416 -43.18 14.17 4.41
N SER A 417 -43.95 15.17 3.99
CA SER A 417 -45.01 15.01 2.98
C SER A 417 -44.53 15.57 1.65
N VAL A 418 -44.36 14.70 0.65
CA VAL A 418 -43.61 14.98 -0.59
C VAL A 418 -44.30 14.36 -1.81
N GLN A 419 -43.94 14.80 -3.01
CA GLN A 419 -44.45 14.21 -4.26
C GLN A 419 -43.51 13.16 -4.83
N VAL A 420 -44.10 12.13 -5.46
CA VAL A 420 -43.37 11.12 -6.24
C VAL A 420 -43.07 11.69 -7.63
N GLU A 421 -41.79 11.84 -7.95
CA GLU A 421 -41.34 12.39 -9.25
C GLU A 421 -41.12 11.32 -10.30
N ALA A 422 -40.68 10.12 -9.92
CA ALA A 422 -40.53 8.99 -10.83
C ALA A 422 -40.64 7.64 -10.12
N ILE A 423 -41.00 6.63 -10.90
CA ILE A 423 -41.12 5.23 -10.47
C ILE A 423 -40.34 4.38 -11.48
N PHE A 424 -39.58 3.41 -10.98
CA PHE A 424 -38.91 2.42 -11.82
C PHE A 424 -39.27 1.01 -11.38
N VAL A 425 -39.57 0.15 -12.37
CA VAL A 425 -39.83 -1.29 -12.20
C VAL A 425 -38.92 -2.02 -13.19
N ASP A 426 -38.19 -3.03 -12.72
CA ASP A 426 -37.20 -3.77 -13.52
C ASP A 426 -36.20 -2.86 -14.29
N GLY A 427 -35.85 -1.73 -13.67
CA GLY A 427 -34.92 -0.75 -14.23
C GLY A 427 -35.51 0.19 -15.31
N GLN A 428 -36.80 0.09 -15.62
CA GLN A 428 -37.49 0.93 -16.60
C GLN A 428 -38.44 1.90 -15.91
N ALA A 429 -38.60 3.11 -16.48
CA ALA A 429 -39.54 4.09 -15.97
C ALA A 429 -40.99 3.57 -16.12
N ALA A 430 -41.76 3.67 -15.04
CA ALA A 430 -43.14 3.24 -14.95
C ALA A 430 -44.03 4.39 -14.45
N SER A 431 -45.32 4.37 -14.80
CA SER A 431 -46.29 5.36 -14.33
C SER A 431 -46.89 5.02 -12.97
N ALA A 432 -46.78 3.77 -12.53
CA ALA A 432 -47.33 3.27 -11.28
C ALA A 432 -46.53 2.06 -10.77
N LEU A 433 -46.64 1.81 -9.47
CA LEU A 433 -46.19 0.60 -8.77
C LEU A 433 -47.38 -0.04 -8.05
N SER A 434 -47.54 -1.35 -8.21
CA SER A 434 -48.68 -2.13 -7.68
C SER A 434 -48.24 -3.11 -6.60
N SER A 435 -49.18 -3.51 -5.75
CA SER A 435 -48.96 -4.46 -4.65
C SER A 435 -48.16 -5.70 -5.09
N GLY A 436 -47.10 -5.99 -4.36
CA GLY A 436 -46.19 -7.11 -4.59
C GLY A 436 -45.01 -6.82 -5.52
N GLU A 437 -44.99 -5.66 -6.20
CA GLU A 437 -43.90 -5.29 -7.11
C GLU A 437 -42.73 -4.66 -6.35
N ASP A 438 -41.51 -5.12 -6.64
CA ASP A 438 -40.28 -4.42 -6.26
C ASP A 438 -40.07 -3.23 -7.21
N GLY A 439 -39.57 -2.12 -6.68
CA GLY A 439 -39.37 -0.91 -7.47
C GLY A 439 -38.48 0.12 -6.79
N VAL A 440 -38.25 1.21 -7.52
CA VAL A 440 -37.53 2.39 -7.03
C VAL A 440 -38.42 3.61 -7.15
N LEU A 441 -38.57 4.35 -6.05
CA LEU A 441 -39.24 5.65 -6.02
C LEU A 441 -38.21 6.78 -5.97
N VAL A 442 -38.43 7.82 -6.79
CA VAL A 442 -37.73 9.11 -6.69
C VAL A 442 -38.73 10.14 -6.18
N LEU A 443 -38.36 10.85 -5.11
CA LEU A 443 -39.18 11.87 -4.47
C LEU A 443 -38.59 13.26 -4.75
N ALA A 444 -39.44 14.29 -4.74
CA ALA A 444 -39.00 15.69 -4.89
C ALA A 444 -38.09 16.16 -3.74
N SER A 445 -38.34 15.64 -2.54
CA SER A 445 -37.48 15.80 -1.37
C SER A 445 -37.62 14.55 -0.49
N THR A 446 -36.66 14.30 0.40
CA THR A 446 -36.72 13.09 1.24
C THR A 446 -36.06 13.26 2.62
N PRO A 447 -36.64 12.69 3.69
CA PRO A 447 -35.97 12.52 4.97
C PRO A 447 -35.00 11.31 5.00
N PHE A 448 -35.01 10.44 3.98
CA PHE A 448 -34.18 9.23 3.94
C PHE A 448 -32.74 9.55 3.53
N TYR A 449 -31.77 9.14 4.34
CA TYR A 449 -30.35 9.24 4.04
C TYR A 449 -29.99 8.19 3.00
N ALA A 450 -29.31 8.60 1.93
CA ALA A 450 -28.77 7.67 0.95
C ALA A 450 -27.40 7.18 1.39
N GLU A 451 -27.12 5.89 1.19
CA GLU A 451 -25.83 5.27 1.53
C GLU A 451 -24.64 6.10 1.01
N SER A 452 -23.80 6.56 1.93
CA SER A 452 -22.63 7.39 1.65
C SER A 452 -21.70 7.46 2.86
N GLY A 453 -20.41 7.75 2.65
CA GLY A 453 -19.44 7.94 3.74
C GLY A 453 -19.24 6.72 4.65
N GLY A 454 -19.64 5.53 4.20
CA GLY A 454 -19.64 4.29 4.99
C GLY A 454 -20.94 4.05 5.78
N GLN A 455 -21.83 5.04 5.89
CA GLN A 455 -23.16 4.86 6.49
C GLN A 455 -24.12 4.21 5.49
N VAL A 456 -24.81 3.15 5.92
CA VAL A 456 -25.87 2.48 5.14
C VAL A 456 -27.11 3.36 4.97
N GLY A 457 -27.88 3.11 3.91
CA GLY A 457 -29.07 3.88 3.60
C GLY A 457 -30.26 3.68 4.55
N ASP A 458 -31.10 4.71 4.61
CA ASP A 458 -32.54 4.74 4.88
C ASP A 458 -33.33 3.46 4.58
N ALA A 459 -33.94 2.86 5.61
CA ALA A 459 -35.12 2.02 5.49
C ALA A 459 -36.30 2.69 6.20
N GLY A 460 -37.53 2.31 5.85
CA GLY A 460 -38.75 2.94 6.37
C GLY A 460 -39.95 2.71 5.47
N ILE A 461 -40.91 3.64 5.50
CA ILE A 461 -42.19 3.50 4.80
C ILE A 461 -42.50 4.78 4.01
N ILE A 462 -42.99 4.61 2.79
CA ILE A 462 -43.64 5.67 2.01
C ILE A 462 -45.10 5.28 1.82
N ARG A 463 -46.03 6.09 2.33
CA ARG A 463 -47.47 5.78 2.30
C ARG A 463 -48.29 6.90 1.68
N CYS A 464 -49.35 6.53 0.97
CA CYS A 464 -50.44 7.42 0.55
C CYS A 464 -51.79 6.77 0.88
N GLU A 465 -52.89 7.45 0.56
CA GLU A 465 -54.24 6.89 0.77
C GLU A 465 -54.44 5.56 0.02
N SER A 466 -53.77 5.38 -1.13
CA SER A 466 -53.95 4.22 -2.00
C SER A 466 -52.96 3.09 -1.80
N GLY A 467 -51.97 3.21 -0.89
CA GLY A 467 -51.01 2.14 -0.65
C GLY A 467 -49.82 2.47 0.25
N ILE A 468 -49.04 1.43 0.53
CA ILE A 468 -47.85 1.44 1.39
C ILE A 468 -46.69 0.79 0.65
N PHE A 469 -45.60 1.54 0.51
CA PHE A 469 -44.32 1.09 -0.02
C PHE A 469 -43.31 0.98 1.12
N GLU A 470 -42.72 -0.21 1.27
CA GLU A 470 -41.65 -0.47 2.24
C GLU A 470 -40.31 -0.17 1.59
N VAL A 471 -39.63 0.86 2.08
CA VAL A 471 -38.27 1.19 1.67
C VAL A 471 -37.31 0.28 2.44
N ARG A 472 -36.58 -0.56 1.71
CA ARG A 472 -35.58 -1.48 2.29
C ARG A 472 -34.18 -0.88 2.29
N ASP A 473 -33.91 0.03 1.36
CA ASP A 473 -32.63 0.70 1.21
C ASP A 473 -32.79 2.03 0.46
N THR A 474 -31.89 2.98 0.70
CA THR A 474 -31.86 4.28 0.02
C THR A 474 -30.46 4.52 -0.52
N GLN A 475 -30.34 4.77 -1.83
CA GLN A 475 -29.08 4.90 -2.55
C GLN A 475 -29.00 6.24 -3.30
N LYS A 476 -27.80 6.67 -3.68
CA LYS A 476 -27.59 7.93 -4.42
C LYS A 476 -27.08 7.67 -5.84
N GLN A 477 -27.70 8.33 -6.82
CA GLN A 477 -27.18 8.41 -8.20
C GLN A 477 -26.97 9.88 -8.58
N GLY A 478 -25.73 10.37 -8.53
CA GLY A 478 -25.46 11.80 -8.65
C GLY A 478 -26.02 12.56 -7.44
N GLU A 479 -26.94 13.49 -7.67
CA GLU A 479 -27.68 14.21 -6.62
C GLU A 479 -29.11 13.68 -6.39
N THR A 480 -29.50 12.62 -7.09
CA THR A 480 -30.83 11.98 -6.93
C THR A 480 -30.80 10.87 -5.89
N PHE A 481 -31.81 10.84 -5.03
CA PHE A 481 -32.02 9.80 -4.03
C PHE A 481 -32.99 8.75 -4.56
N LEU A 482 -32.60 7.48 -4.45
CA LEU A 482 -33.31 6.31 -4.95
C LEU A 482 -33.82 5.50 -3.76
N HIS A 483 -35.14 5.40 -3.59
CA HIS A 483 -35.77 4.63 -2.52
C HIS A 483 -36.12 3.25 -3.04
N ILE A 484 -35.35 2.24 -2.66
CA ILE A 484 -35.44 0.87 -3.16
C ILE A 484 -36.29 0.05 -2.21
N GLY A 485 -37.29 -0.64 -2.73
CA GLY A 485 -38.28 -1.26 -1.87
C GLY A 485 -39.31 -2.11 -2.60
N VAL A 486 -40.34 -2.49 -1.86
CA VAL A 486 -41.46 -3.29 -2.36
C VAL A 486 -42.78 -2.61 -2.03
N MET A 487 -43.73 -2.69 -2.94
CA MET A 487 -45.09 -2.25 -2.68
C MET A 487 -45.82 -3.27 -1.81
N GLN A 488 -45.91 -3.04 -0.50
CA GLN A 488 -46.55 -4.00 0.41
C GLN A 488 -48.05 -4.15 0.15
N SER A 489 -48.74 -3.05 -0.12
CA SER A 489 -50.19 -3.06 -0.38
C SER A 489 -50.62 -1.85 -1.20
N GLY A 490 -51.59 -2.04 -2.10
CA GLY A 490 -52.19 -0.93 -2.87
C GLY A 490 -51.40 -0.53 -4.11
N SER A 491 -51.40 0.77 -4.46
CA SER A 491 -50.62 1.32 -5.57
C SER A 491 -50.20 2.78 -5.36
N ILE A 492 -49.05 3.16 -5.93
CA ILE A 492 -48.51 4.52 -5.96
C ILE A 492 -48.25 4.90 -7.42
N LYS A 493 -48.61 6.12 -7.81
CA LYS A 493 -48.40 6.66 -9.16
C LYS A 493 -47.44 7.83 -9.15
N GLN A 494 -46.82 8.07 -10.29
CA GLN A 494 -46.05 9.29 -10.52
C GLN A 494 -46.96 10.52 -10.33
N GLY A 495 -46.50 11.50 -9.55
CA GLY A 495 -47.24 12.70 -9.18
C GLY A 495 -48.08 12.58 -7.89
N ASP A 496 -48.17 11.38 -7.29
CA ASP A 496 -48.90 11.22 -6.03
C ASP A 496 -48.21 11.96 -4.88
N SER A 497 -49.03 12.52 -3.98
CA SER A 497 -48.57 13.04 -2.70
C SER A 497 -48.46 11.91 -1.70
N VAL A 498 -47.26 11.69 -1.18
CA VAL A 498 -46.93 10.61 -0.24
C VAL A 498 -46.39 11.18 1.07
N HIS A 499 -46.55 10.41 2.14
CA HIS A 499 -45.91 10.65 3.42
C HIS A 499 -44.76 9.66 3.58
N ALA A 500 -43.54 10.17 3.60
CA ALA A 500 -42.30 9.42 3.72
C ALA A 500 -41.85 9.44 5.18
N GLU A 501 -41.64 8.28 5.79
CA GLU A 501 -41.31 8.09 7.21
C GLU A 501 -40.15 7.11 7.36
N VAL A 502 -39.03 7.58 7.91
CA VAL A 502 -37.83 6.78 8.19
C VAL A 502 -38.05 5.90 9.41
N ASP A 503 -37.47 4.69 9.41
CA ASP A 503 -37.37 3.86 10.61
C ASP A 503 -36.49 4.55 11.67
N GLU A 504 -37.12 5.27 12.59
CA GLU A 504 -36.46 6.06 13.63
C GLU A 504 -35.54 5.22 14.53
N PRO A 505 -35.98 4.06 15.10
CA PRO A 505 -35.09 3.20 15.88
C PRO A 505 -33.82 2.80 15.11
N ARG A 506 -33.97 2.39 13.85
CA ARG A 506 -32.84 1.99 13.00
C ARG A 506 -31.92 3.18 12.71
N ARG A 507 -32.48 4.33 12.29
CA ARG A 507 -31.73 5.57 12.03
C ARG A 507 -30.94 6.00 13.27
N ARG A 508 -31.55 5.92 14.44
CA ARG A 508 -30.89 6.27 15.70
C ARG A 508 -29.69 5.38 15.95
N ALA A 509 -29.83 4.06 15.86
CA ALA A 509 -28.73 3.11 16.04
C ALA A 509 -27.57 3.36 15.07
N ILE A 510 -27.87 3.65 13.80
CA ILE A 510 -26.88 4.05 12.80
C ILE A 510 -26.15 5.33 13.22
N ALA A 511 -26.88 6.36 13.66
CA ALA A 511 -26.30 7.62 14.11
C ALA A 511 -25.40 7.46 15.35
N LEU A 512 -25.75 6.56 16.28
CA LEU A 512 -24.89 6.21 17.43
C LEU A 512 -23.56 5.62 16.93
N ASN A 513 -23.64 4.62 16.07
CA ASN A 513 -22.46 3.94 15.50
C ASN A 513 -21.61 4.89 14.64
N HIS A 514 -22.24 5.80 13.88
CA HIS A 514 -21.52 6.78 13.07
C HIS A 514 -20.75 7.76 13.97
N SER A 515 -21.42 8.29 14.98
CA SER A 515 -20.80 9.24 15.91
C SER A 515 -19.64 8.59 16.69
N ALA A 516 -19.80 7.34 17.11
CA ALA A 516 -18.73 6.58 17.74
C ALA A 516 -17.55 6.29 16.80
N THR A 517 -17.78 6.21 15.48
CA THR A 517 -16.70 6.02 14.49
C THR A 517 -15.73 7.20 14.50
N HIS A 518 -16.23 8.43 14.60
CA HIS A 518 -15.39 9.64 14.71
C HIS A 518 -14.57 9.66 16.01
N LEU A 519 -15.20 9.38 17.15
CA LEU A 519 -14.50 9.28 18.43
C LEU A 519 -13.45 8.16 18.44
N LEU A 520 -13.77 7.02 17.82
CA LEU A 520 -12.83 5.91 17.66
C LEU A 520 -11.62 6.31 16.81
N HIS A 521 -11.82 7.01 15.70
CA HIS A 521 -10.73 7.46 14.84
C HIS A 521 -9.78 8.40 15.58
N ALA A 522 -10.32 9.40 16.28
CA ALA A 522 -9.53 10.31 17.11
C ALA A 522 -8.81 9.56 18.24
N ALA A 523 -9.47 8.63 18.92
CA ALA A 523 -8.84 7.81 19.98
C ALA A 523 -7.70 6.93 19.45
N LEU A 524 -7.85 6.32 18.28
CA LEU A 524 -6.78 5.54 17.64
C LEU A 524 -5.57 6.41 17.32
N ARG A 525 -5.77 7.66 16.87
CA ARG A 525 -4.68 8.61 16.61
C ARG A 525 -3.96 9.02 17.89
N VAL A 526 -4.68 9.22 18.98
CA VAL A 526 -4.09 9.52 20.30
C VAL A 526 -3.23 8.37 20.81
N VAL A 527 -3.68 7.12 20.66
CA VAL A 527 -2.98 5.94 21.21
C VAL A 527 -1.84 5.49 20.30
N LEU A 528 -2.06 5.46 18.98
CA LEU A 528 -1.13 4.86 18.03
C LEU A 528 -0.27 5.89 17.30
N GLY A 529 -0.74 7.12 17.14
CA GLY A 529 -0.05 8.22 16.45
C GLY A 529 -0.76 8.74 15.19
N ASP A 530 -0.25 9.86 14.66
CA ASP A 530 -0.88 10.61 13.56
C ASP A 530 -0.90 9.91 12.20
N HIS A 531 -0.13 8.82 12.03
CA HIS A 531 -0.12 8.02 10.81
C HIS A 531 -1.39 7.17 10.61
N VAL A 532 -2.23 7.05 11.65
CA VAL A 532 -3.54 6.42 11.55
C VAL A 532 -4.43 7.26 10.65
N ALA A 533 -4.83 6.68 9.53
CA ALA A 533 -5.74 7.25 8.56
C ALA A 533 -6.77 6.20 8.12
N GLN A 534 -8.01 6.63 7.92
CA GLN A 534 -9.09 5.77 7.43
C GLN A 534 -8.76 5.16 6.07
N LYS A 535 -9.00 3.86 5.94
CA LYS A 535 -8.88 3.05 4.71
C LYS A 535 -10.20 2.45 4.27
N GLY A 536 -11.21 2.45 5.13
CA GLY A 536 -12.55 1.94 4.86
C GLY A 536 -13.45 2.13 6.08
N SER A 537 -14.74 2.26 5.85
CA SER A 537 -15.75 2.36 6.91
C SER A 537 -17.02 1.62 6.50
N LEU A 538 -17.72 1.06 7.48
CA LEU A 538 -19.10 0.59 7.36
C LEU A 538 -19.80 0.91 8.68
N VAL A 539 -20.96 1.54 8.61
CA VAL A 539 -21.79 1.90 9.74
C VAL A 539 -23.22 1.48 9.43
N ASP A 540 -23.70 0.47 10.15
CA ASP A 540 -25.08 -0.01 10.08
C ASP A 540 -25.74 0.05 11.47
N ASP A 541 -26.99 -0.40 11.57
CA ASP A 541 -27.76 -0.39 12.81
C ASP A 541 -27.28 -1.44 13.84
N GLN A 542 -26.47 -2.40 13.41
CA GLN A 542 -25.95 -3.48 14.27
C GLN A 542 -24.57 -3.13 14.81
N ARG A 543 -23.70 -2.54 14.00
CA ARG A 543 -22.29 -2.29 14.34
C ARG A 543 -21.65 -1.20 13.48
N LEU A 544 -20.46 -0.77 13.91
CA LEU A 544 -19.50 -0.06 13.08
C LEU A 544 -18.26 -0.91 12.80
N ARG A 545 -17.65 -0.67 11.65
CA ARG A 545 -16.41 -1.29 11.20
C ARG A 545 -15.51 -0.20 10.63
N PHE A 546 -14.34 -0.05 11.23
CA PHE A 546 -13.38 0.99 10.88
C PHE A 546 -12.04 0.38 10.47
N ASP A 547 -11.64 0.63 9.23
CA ASP A 547 -10.36 0.16 8.68
C ASP A 547 -9.37 1.33 8.66
N PHE A 548 -8.15 1.10 9.14
CA PHE A 548 -7.15 2.16 9.30
C PHE A 548 -5.72 1.70 9.01
N SER A 549 -4.86 2.65 8.64
CA SER A 549 -3.44 2.39 8.42
C SER A 549 -2.70 2.16 9.73
N HIS A 550 -2.22 0.93 9.93
CA HIS A 550 -1.35 0.57 11.05
C HIS A 550 -0.62 -0.75 10.75
N ASN A 551 0.66 -0.84 11.14
CA ASN A 551 1.55 -1.91 10.68
C ASN A 551 1.60 -3.14 11.61
N ALA A 552 1.03 -3.06 12.81
CA ALA A 552 1.04 -4.14 13.80
C ALA A 552 -0.38 -4.45 14.31
N PRO A 553 -0.62 -5.64 14.88
CA PRO A 553 -1.80 -5.86 15.71
C PRO A 553 -1.80 -4.96 16.93
N LEU A 554 -2.97 -4.48 17.33
CA LEU A 554 -3.10 -3.73 18.58
C LEU A 554 -2.96 -4.69 19.76
N SER A 555 -2.17 -4.30 20.74
CA SER A 555 -2.09 -5.00 22.02
C SER A 555 -3.39 -4.88 22.80
N ALA A 556 -3.62 -5.80 23.74
CA ALA A 556 -4.79 -5.75 24.62
C ALA A 556 -4.86 -4.42 25.41
N ALA A 557 -3.70 -3.87 25.81
CA ALA A 557 -3.63 -2.60 26.52
C ALA A 557 -4.01 -1.41 25.63
N GLU A 558 -3.57 -1.39 24.37
CA GLU A 558 -3.95 -0.34 23.41
C GLU A 558 -5.45 -0.39 23.10
N LEU A 559 -6.02 -1.60 22.89
CA LEU A 559 -7.46 -1.77 22.69
C LEU A 559 -8.28 -1.27 23.89
N GLU A 560 -7.83 -1.60 25.10
CA GLU A 560 -8.47 -1.11 26.32
C GLU A 560 -8.37 0.41 26.44
N GLN A 561 -7.21 0.98 26.14
CA GLN A 561 -7.00 2.43 26.18
C GLN A 561 -7.86 3.17 25.17
N VAL A 562 -7.94 2.70 23.92
CA VAL A 562 -8.83 3.25 22.89
C VAL A 562 -10.28 3.18 23.36
N THR A 563 -10.74 2.02 23.83
CA THR A 563 -12.11 1.84 24.32
C THR A 563 -12.43 2.79 25.48
N ARG A 564 -11.47 2.99 26.40
CA ARG A 564 -11.59 3.90 27.54
C ARG A 564 -11.72 5.35 27.10
N ILE A 565 -10.87 5.81 26.18
CA ILE A 565 -10.90 7.19 25.67
C ILE A 565 -12.23 7.48 24.98
N VAL A 566 -12.72 6.58 24.12
CA VAL A 566 -14.02 6.76 23.47
C VAL A 566 -15.13 6.88 24.51
N ASN A 567 -15.19 5.98 25.50
CA ASN A 567 -16.22 6.05 26.53
C ASN A 567 -16.07 7.28 27.45
N GLN A 568 -14.86 7.81 27.66
CA GLN A 568 -14.67 9.09 28.37
C GLN A 568 -15.29 10.24 27.58
N GLN A 569 -15.08 10.30 26.26
CA GLN A 569 -15.70 11.32 25.40
C GLN A 569 -17.22 11.20 25.33
N VAL A 570 -17.74 9.96 25.38
CA VAL A 570 -19.18 9.70 25.51
C VAL A 570 -19.71 10.22 26.86
N GLN A 571 -19.03 9.91 27.96
CA GLN A 571 -19.42 10.36 29.32
C GLN A 571 -19.32 11.88 29.51
N GLY A 572 -18.40 12.55 28.81
CA GLY A 572 -18.31 14.02 28.78
C GLY A 572 -19.59 14.68 28.25
N ASN A 573 -20.39 13.95 27.47
CA ASN A 573 -21.69 14.37 26.95
C ASN A 573 -21.64 15.76 26.28
N SER A 574 -20.56 16.03 25.54
CA SER A 574 -20.35 17.26 24.77
C SER A 574 -21.39 17.39 23.64
N GLU A 575 -21.67 18.62 23.23
CA GLU A 575 -22.55 18.91 22.08
C GLU A 575 -21.83 18.63 20.75
N VAL A 576 -22.51 17.96 19.84
CA VAL A 576 -22.02 17.71 18.48
C VAL A 576 -22.32 18.94 17.62
N ASN A 577 -21.25 19.65 17.24
CA ASN A 577 -21.34 20.88 16.50
C ASN A 577 -21.21 20.62 15.00
N VAL A 578 -22.13 21.19 14.21
CA VAL A 578 -22.15 21.07 12.75
C VAL A 578 -22.05 22.45 12.13
N GLN A 579 -21.12 22.63 11.19
CA GLN A 579 -20.96 23.88 10.46
C GLN A 579 -20.82 23.63 8.96
N LEU A 580 -21.62 24.33 8.16
CA LEU A 580 -21.43 24.42 6.71
C LEU A 580 -20.45 25.56 6.41
N THR A 581 -19.37 25.24 5.72
CA THR A 581 -18.31 26.22 5.40
C THR A 581 -17.55 25.81 4.14
N ASP A 582 -16.64 26.67 3.66
CA ASP A 582 -15.77 26.37 2.52
C ASP A 582 -14.57 25.49 2.94
N MET A 583 -13.90 24.88 1.96
CA MET A 583 -12.77 23.98 2.21
C MET A 583 -11.56 24.65 2.90
N ALA A 584 -11.33 25.95 2.69
CA ALA A 584 -10.20 26.65 3.32
C ALA A 584 -10.49 26.90 4.81
N SER A 585 -11.69 27.37 5.12
CA SER A 585 -12.19 27.55 6.47
C SER A 585 -12.25 26.23 7.25
N ALA A 586 -12.68 25.14 6.61
CA ALA A 586 -12.67 23.80 7.21
C ALA A 586 -11.26 23.34 7.62
N LYS A 587 -10.28 23.50 6.72
CA LYS A 587 -8.87 23.17 7.02
C LYS A 587 -8.30 24.03 8.14
N ALA A 588 -8.64 25.33 8.16
CA ALA A 588 -8.21 26.24 9.23
C ALA A 588 -8.80 25.86 10.60
N ALA A 589 -10.00 25.26 10.62
CA ALA A 589 -10.64 24.74 11.83
C ALA A 589 -10.10 23.36 12.28
N GLY A 590 -9.06 22.84 11.61
CA GLY A 590 -8.46 21.54 11.90
C GLY A 590 -9.26 20.35 11.37
N ALA A 591 -10.23 20.55 10.50
CA ALA A 591 -11.05 19.46 9.97
C ALA A 591 -10.22 18.51 9.11
N MET A 592 -10.26 17.22 9.48
CA MET A 592 -9.68 16.17 8.66
C MET A 592 -10.59 15.83 7.50
N ALA A 593 -10.01 15.74 6.29
CA ALA A 593 -10.69 15.20 5.13
C ALA A 593 -10.59 13.67 5.13
N LEU A 594 -11.70 12.99 4.90
CA LEU A 594 -11.75 11.54 4.81
C LEU A 594 -11.21 11.07 3.46
N PHE A 595 -10.55 9.91 3.46
CA PHE A 595 -9.87 9.36 2.29
C PHE A 595 -10.88 8.96 1.20
N GLY A 596 -10.64 9.42 -0.05
CA GLY A 596 -11.36 8.96 -1.24
C GLY A 596 -12.64 9.73 -1.59
N GLU A 597 -13.07 10.69 -0.78
CA GLU A 597 -14.26 11.49 -1.06
C GLU A 597 -13.96 12.72 -1.92
N LYS A 598 -14.90 13.07 -2.81
CA LYS A 598 -14.89 14.33 -3.56
C LYS A 598 -15.80 15.32 -2.83
N TYR A 599 -15.21 16.40 -2.35
CA TYR A 599 -15.93 17.47 -1.67
C TYR A 599 -16.37 18.55 -2.67
N GLY A 600 -17.58 19.08 -2.46
CA GLY A 600 -18.08 20.24 -3.20
C GLY A 600 -17.52 21.56 -2.69
N ASP A 601 -18.02 22.67 -3.24
CA ASP A 601 -17.58 24.03 -2.85
C ASP A 601 -17.94 24.39 -1.41
N GLN A 602 -19.01 23.79 -0.87
CA GLN A 602 -19.35 23.81 0.55
C GLN A 602 -19.23 22.42 1.17
N VAL A 603 -18.68 22.36 2.37
CA VAL A 603 -18.48 21.14 3.15
C VAL A 603 -19.10 21.25 4.53
N ARG A 604 -19.54 20.10 5.04
CA ARG A 604 -20.11 19.95 6.38
C ARG A 604 -19.01 19.51 7.34
N VAL A 605 -18.58 20.41 8.22
CA VAL A 605 -17.61 20.15 9.28
C VAL A 605 -18.37 19.70 10.53
N LEU A 606 -18.00 18.54 11.03
CA LEU A 606 -18.53 17.95 12.26
C LEU A 606 -17.45 18.01 13.34
N ALA A 607 -17.79 18.55 14.51
CA ALA A 607 -16.93 18.57 15.68
C ALA A 607 -17.64 17.92 16.88
N MET A 608 -16.98 17.00 17.57
CA MET A 608 -17.52 16.31 18.74
C MET A 608 -16.45 15.94 19.76
N GLY A 609 -16.88 15.75 21.00
CA GLY A 609 -16.00 15.48 22.14
C GLY A 609 -15.51 16.76 22.81
N ASP A 610 -14.98 16.59 24.02
CA ASP A 610 -14.42 17.67 24.82
C ASP A 610 -13.28 18.35 24.06
N GLU A 611 -13.23 19.68 24.11
CA GLU A 611 -12.22 20.49 23.41
C GLU A 611 -12.11 20.22 21.90
N ARG A 612 -13.23 19.82 21.26
CA ARG A 612 -13.28 19.43 19.84
C ARG A 612 -12.36 18.24 19.53
N PHE A 613 -12.39 17.23 20.40
CA PHE A 613 -11.58 16.01 20.30
C PHE A 613 -11.53 15.40 18.90
N SER A 614 -12.66 15.37 18.19
CA SER A 614 -12.75 14.95 16.79
C SER A 614 -13.32 16.07 15.94
N VAL A 615 -12.65 16.43 14.84
CA VAL A 615 -13.11 17.41 13.84
C VAL A 615 -12.90 16.86 12.44
N GLU A 616 -13.99 16.55 11.73
CA GLU A 616 -13.93 15.86 10.44
C GLU A 616 -14.97 16.41 9.44
N LEU A 617 -14.68 16.24 8.15
CA LEU A 617 -15.67 16.46 7.10
C LEU A 617 -16.59 15.24 7.01
N CYS A 618 -17.87 15.42 7.36
CA CYS A 618 -18.82 14.31 7.33
C CYS A 618 -20.23 14.77 6.93
N GLY A 619 -20.78 14.11 5.91
CA GLY A 619 -22.15 14.26 5.45
C GLY A 619 -23.12 13.25 6.05
N GLY A 620 -22.74 12.52 7.09
CA GLY A 620 -23.59 11.50 7.74
C GLY A 620 -24.58 12.06 8.76
N THR A 621 -25.43 11.18 9.27
CA THR A 621 -26.31 11.48 10.41
C THR A 621 -25.59 11.18 11.72
N HIS A 622 -25.72 12.06 12.71
CA HIS A 622 -25.03 11.95 13.99
C HIS A 622 -25.98 12.21 15.15
N VAL A 623 -25.51 11.87 16.35
CA VAL A 623 -26.16 12.24 17.61
C VAL A 623 -26.07 13.75 17.85
N GLU A 624 -26.97 14.27 18.68
CA GLU A 624 -26.92 15.67 19.12
C GLU A 624 -25.84 15.88 20.19
N ARG A 625 -25.66 14.88 21.06
CA ARG A 625 -24.63 14.92 22.11
C ARG A 625 -23.88 13.59 22.19
N THR A 626 -22.61 13.64 22.56
CA THR A 626 -21.79 12.42 22.65
C THR A 626 -22.33 11.41 23.66
N GLY A 627 -23.08 11.85 24.68
CA GLY A 627 -23.71 10.98 25.67
C GLY A 627 -24.82 10.11 25.10
N ASP A 628 -25.45 10.49 23.98
CA ASP A 628 -26.52 9.73 23.34
C ASP A 628 -26.02 8.39 22.78
N ILE A 629 -24.71 8.27 22.53
CA ILE A 629 -24.04 7.03 22.08
C ILE A 629 -24.21 5.90 23.12
N GLY A 630 -24.29 6.25 24.40
CA GLY A 630 -24.43 5.29 25.50
C GLY A 630 -23.13 4.52 25.76
N LEU A 631 -23.14 3.19 25.60
CA LEU A 631 -21.95 2.36 25.80
C LEU A 631 -21.27 2.11 24.45
N PHE A 632 -19.95 2.34 24.36
CA PHE A 632 -19.13 1.89 23.23
C PHE A 632 -18.30 0.66 23.63
N SER A 633 -18.30 -0.38 22.78
CA SER A 633 -17.47 -1.56 22.99
C SER A 633 -16.86 -2.06 21.69
N ILE A 634 -15.54 -2.27 21.69
CA ILE A 634 -14.86 -3.02 20.63
C ILE A 634 -15.20 -4.51 20.79
N VAL A 635 -15.53 -5.16 19.66
CA VAL A 635 -15.88 -6.59 19.59
C VAL A 635 -14.73 -7.39 18.97
N ALA A 636 -14.06 -6.83 17.97
CA ALA A 636 -12.95 -7.50 17.29
C ALA A 636 -11.92 -6.51 16.75
N GLU A 637 -10.68 -6.99 16.64
CA GLU A 637 -9.59 -6.33 15.94
C GLU A 637 -8.91 -7.38 15.04
N THR A 638 -8.72 -7.07 13.76
CA THR A 638 -8.16 -8.00 12.78
C THR A 638 -7.28 -7.29 11.74
N GLY A 639 -6.33 -8.02 11.16
CA GLY A 639 -5.55 -7.56 10.01
C GLY A 639 -6.25 -7.92 8.71
N ILE A 640 -6.50 -6.94 7.84
CA ILE A 640 -7.20 -7.18 6.56
C ILE A 640 -6.26 -7.20 5.35
N ALA A 641 -5.16 -6.46 5.45
CA ALA A 641 -4.08 -6.41 4.47
C ALA A 641 -2.81 -5.96 5.19
N SER A 642 -1.65 -6.13 4.55
CA SER A 642 -0.40 -5.59 5.11
C SER A 642 -0.51 -4.07 5.29
N GLY A 643 -0.27 -3.58 6.50
CA GLY A 643 -0.38 -2.17 6.88
C GLY A 643 -1.80 -1.65 7.10
N VAL A 644 -2.83 -2.51 7.07
CA VAL A 644 -4.22 -2.11 7.32
C VAL A 644 -4.87 -3.01 8.37
N ARG A 645 -5.40 -2.39 9.41
CA ARG A 645 -6.11 -3.03 10.53
C ARG A 645 -7.59 -2.65 10.49
N ARG A 646 -8.43 -3.50 11.09
CA ARG A 646 -9.87 -3.32 11.21
C ARG A 646 -10.27 -3.44 12.67
N VAL A 647 -11.02 -2.46 13.15
CA VAL A 647 -11.76 -2.54 14.43
C VAL A 647 -13.24 -2.65 14.12
N GLU A 648 -13.90 -3.61 14.76
CA GLU A 648 -15.36 -3.74 14.77
C GLU A 648 -15.86 -3.42 16.17
N ALA A 649 -16.86 -2.55 16.27
CA ALA A 649 -17.40 -2.09 17.53
C ALA A 649 -18.92 -1.93 17.46
N ILE A 650 -19.54 -1.87 18.64
CA ILE A 650 -20.99 -1.73 18.83
C ILE A 650 -21.27 -0.62 19.83
N THR A 651 -22.44 0.01 19.70
CA THR A 651 -22.88 1.10 20.57
C THR A 651 -24.27 0.86 21.16
N GLY A 652 -24.69 1.71 22.11
CA GLY A 652 -26.07 1.78 22.59
C GLY A 652 -26.64 0.44 23.09
N ALA A 653 -27.85 0.10 22.61
CA ALA A 653 -28.55 -1.12 22.98
C ALA A 653 -27.76 -2.39 22.59
N ASN A 654 -27.16 -2.43 21.41
CA ASN A 654 -26.40 -3.59 20.95
C ASN A 654 -25.19 -3.87 21.86
N ALA A 655 -24.53 -2.83 22.36
CA ALA A 655 -23.44 -2.96 23.32
C ALA A 655 -23.93 -3.50 24.68
N LEU A 656 -25.10 -3.04 25.16
CA LEU A 656 -25.73 -3.54 26.38
C LEU A 656 -26.15 -5.01 26.25
N ASP A 657 -26.79 -5.39 25.14
CA ASP A 657 -27.23 -6.76 24.87
C ASP A 657 -26.03 -7.72 24.77
N ASN A 658 -24.93 -7.26 24.16
CA ASN A 658 -23.69 -8.02 24.11
C ASN A 658 -23.09 -8.24 25.50
N LEU A 659 -23.10 -7.20 26.35
CA LEU A 659 -22.61 -7.29 27.73
C LEU A 659 -23.46 -8.27 28.54
N GLN A 660 -24.79 -8.19 28.44
CA GLN A 660 -25.72 -9.10 29.11
C GLN A 660 -25.52 -10.55 28.65
N THR A 661 -25.34 -10.77 27.34
CA THR A 661 -25.05 -12.10 26.79
C THR A 661 -23.74 -12.68 27.33
N LYS A 662 -22.68 -11.85 27.42
CA LYS A 662 -21.40 -12.24 28.00
C LYS A 662 -21.52 -12.56 29.49
N GLU A 663 -22.26 -11.74 30.24
CA GLU A 663 -22.51 -11.96 31.67
C GLU A 663 -23.30 -13.25 31.92
N GLN A 664 -24.34 -13.51 31.11
CA GLN A 664 -25.11 -14.75 31.18
C GLN A 664 -24.24 -15.98 30.89
N THR A 665 -23.42 -15.93 29.83
CA THR A 665 -22.47 -17.00 29.50
C THR A 665 -21.49 -17.27 30.65
N LEU A 666 -20.98 -16.21 31.28
CA LEU A 666 -20.08 -16.31 32.42
C LEU A 666 -20.75 -16.97 33.63
N ARG A 667 -22.01 -16.60 33.92
CA ARG A 667 -22.81 -17.20 35.00
C ARG A 667 -23.10 -18.68 34.73
N GLU A 668 -23.53 -19.03 33.53
CA GLU A 668 -23.78 -20.42 33.13
C GLU A 668 -22.53 -21.30 33.25
N ALA A 669 -21.37 -20.80 32.82
CA ALA A 669 -20.09 -21.51 32.98
C ALA A 669 -19.70 -21.69 34.47
N ALA A 670 -19.92 -20.66 35.29
CA ALA A 670 -19.67 -20.72 36.72
C ALA A 670 -20.60 -21.71 37.44
N GLU A 671 -21.89 -21.73 37.08
CA GLU A 671 -22.87 -22.69 37.59
C GLU A 671 -22.52 -24.13 37.20
N ALA A 672 -22.12 -24.36 35.94
CA ALA A 672 -21.70 -25.69 35.46
C ALA A 672 -20.51 -26.25 36.26
N LEU A 673 -19.60 -25.38 36.69
CA LEU A 673 -18.45 -25.76 37.53
C LEU A 673 -18.70 -25.62 39.03
N ARG A 674 -19.93 -25.25 39.43
CA ARG A 674 -20.37 -25.02 40.81
C ARG A 674 -19.41 -24.07 41.55
N THR A 675 -19.05 -22.98 40.90
CA THR A 675 -18.18 -21.92 41.42
C THR A 675 -18.82 -20.55 41.23
N ALA A 676 -18.27 -19.53 41.88
CA ALA A 676 -18.65 -18.15 41.62
C ALA A 676 -17.90 -17.61 40.37
N PRO A 677 -18.48 -16.66 39.60
CA PRO A 677 -17.87 -16.11 38.38
C PRO A 677 -16.45 -15.57 38.56
N ASP A 678 -16.16 -14.92 39.68
CA ASP A 678 -14.85 -14.37 40.05
C ASP A 678 -13.79 -15.47 40.26
N LYS A 679 -14.21 -16.70 40.59
CA LYS A 679 -13.34 -17.87 40.80
C LYS A 679 -13.35 -18.84 39.62
N LEU A 680 -14.01 -18.49 38.52
CA LEU A 680 -14.20 -19.40 37.38
C LEU A 680 -12.86 -19.84 36.79
N VAL A 681 -11.94 -18.90 36.57
CA VAL A 681 -10.62 -19.18 35.97
C VAL A 681 -9.80 -20.13 36.83
N ASP A 682 -9.75 -19.89 38.15
CA ASP A 682 -9.05 -20.75 39.10
C ASP A 682 -9.64 -22.16 39.11
N LYS A 683 -10.98 -22.27 39.05
CA LYS A 683 -11.67 -23.56 39.01
C LYS A 683 -11.37 -24.34 37.73
N ILE A 684 -11.30 -23.65 36.59
CA ILE A 684 -10.90 -24.25 35.30
C ILE A 684 -9.46 -24.77 35.39
N ALA A 685 -8.53 -23.99 35.92
CA ALA A 685 -7.13 -24.40 36.09
C ALA A 685 -7.01 -25.65 36.99
N GLN A 686 -7.75 -25.68 38.11
CA GLN A 686 -7.82 -26.86 39.00
C GLN A 686 -8.37 -28.10 38.28
N LEU A 687 -9.40 -27.94 37.46
CA LEU A 687 -9.98 -29.05 36.68
C LEU A 687 -9.02 -29.56 35.61
N GLN A 688 -8.33 -28.68 34.89
CA GLN A 688 -7.33 -29.08 33.90
C GLN A 688 -6.16 -29.83 34.55
N GLN A 689 -5.72 -29.39 35.73
CA GLN A 689 -4.68 -30.09 36.49
C GLN A 689 -5.17 -31.46 36.99
N SER A 690 -6.41 -31.54 37.46
CA SER A 690 -7.03 -32.80 37.89
C SER A 690 -7.18 -33.78 36.73
N TYR A 691 -7.59 -33.29 35.55
CA TYR A 691 -7.70 -34.08 34.33
C TYR A 691 -6.35 -34.69 33.92
N LYS A 692 -5.29 -33.87 33.86
CA LYS A 692 -3.93 -34.38 33.57
C LYS A 692 -3.44 -35.42 34.60
N THR A 693 -3.86 -35.27 35.85
CA THR A 693 -3.49 -36.22 36.92
C THR A 693 -4.24 -37.55 36.75
N LEU A 694 -5.56 -37.48 36.49
CA LEU A 694 -6.40 -38.64 36.21
C LEU A 694 -5.96 -39.39 34.94
N GLU A 695 -5.59 -38.66 33.89
CA GLU A 695 -5.08 -39.25 32.65
C GLU A 695 -3.80 -40.06 32.89
N LYS A 696 -2.84 -39.51 33.64
CA LYS A 696 -1.62 -40.23 34.06
C LYS A 696 -1.93 -41.45 34.91
N GLU A 697 -2.90 -41.33 35.81
CA GLU A 697 -3.31 -42.44 36.68
C GLU A 697 -4.00 -43.57 35.88
N CYS A 698 -4.85 -43.23 34.91
CA CYS A 698 -5.43 -44.20 33.98
C CYS A 698 -4.36 -44.94 33.18
N GLN A 699 -3.36 -44.23 32.66
CA GLN A 699 -2.22 -44.86 31.97
C GLN A 699 -1.46 -45.81 32.91
N ARG A 700 -1.20 -45.38 34.16
CA ARG A 700 -0.53 -46.20 35.19
C ARG A 700 -1.34 -47.45 35.56
N LEU A 701 -2.66 -47.34 35.65
CA LEU A 701 -3.56 -48.46 35.96
C LEU A 701 -3.65 -49.44 34.77
N ASN A 702 -3.74 -48.95 33.54
CA ASN A 702 -3.69 -49.80 32.34
C ASN A 702 -2.36 -50.56 32.25
N GLN A 703 -1.22 -49.91 32.53
CA GLN A 703 0.07 -50.60 32.58
C GLN A 703 0.09 -51.71 33.64
N LYS A 704 -0.47 -51.47 34.84
CA LYS A 704 -0.57 -52.51 35.88
C LYS A 704 -1.50 -53.66 35.46
N LEU A 705 -2.60 -53.36 34.78
CA LEU A 705 -3.54 -54.36 34.29
C LEU A 705 -2.88 -55.25 33.22
N ASN A 706 -2.17 -54.64 32.26
CA ASN A 706 -1.44 -55.36 31.22
C ASN A 706 -0.32 -56.22 31.82
N ALA A 707 0.44 -55.71 32.80
CA ALA A 707 1.47 -56.49 33.49
C ALA A 707 0.90 -57.70 34.26
N SER A 708 -0.28 -57.55 34.87
CA SER A 708 -0.98 -58.66 35.53
C SER A 708 -1.46 -59.71 34.53
N GLN A 709 -1.99 -59.28 33.37
CA GLN A 709 -2.38 -60.18 32.29
C GLN A 709 -1.16 -60.92 31.71
N GLY A 710 -0.03 -60.23 31.49
CA GLY A 710 1.22 -60.86 31.04
C GLY A 710 1.73 -61.95 31.99
N ALA A 711 1.64 -61.73 33.30
CA ALA A 711 2.02 -62.72 34.30
C ALA A 711 1.12 -63.96 34.31
N ASP A 712 -0.20 -63.79 34.15
CA ASP A 712 -1.15 -64.90 34.02
C ASP A 712 -0.95 -65.67 32.70
N LEU A 713 -0.63 -64.96 31.60
CA LEU A 713 -0.37 -65.54 30.29
C LEU A 713 0.93 -66.36 30.26
N ALA A 714 1.99 -65.90 30.94
CA ALA A 714 3.24 -66.64 31.06
C ALA A 714 3.06 -68.02 31.74
N GLY A 715 2.05 -68.16 32.60
CA GLY A 715 1.67 -69.45 33.20
C GLY A 715 1.11 -70.47 32.20
N GLY A 716 0.68 -70.02 31.02
CA GLY A 716 0.20 -70.86 29.91
C GLY A 716 1.28 -71.25 28.89
N ALA A 717 2.56 -70.90 29.13
CA ALA A 717 3.65 -71.24 28.23
C ALA A 717 3.95 -72.75 28.22
N GLU A 718 4.19 -73.31 27.03
CA GLU A 718 4.51 -74.73 26.84
C GLU A 718 6.00 -74.92 26.50
N ALA A 719 6.61 -75.99 27.03
CA ALA A 719 8.00 -76.31 26.76
C ALA A 719 8.16 -77.02 25.40
N VAL A 720 8.82 -76.36 24.45
CA VAL A 720 9.10 -76.90 23.10
C VAL A 720 10.59 -76.80 22.81
N ALA A 721 11.23 -77.94 22.54
CA ALA A 721 12.66 -78.05 22.20
C ALA A 721 13.63 -77.34 23.17
N GLY A 722 13.27 -77.25 24.46
CA GLY A 722 14.10 -76.62 25.51
C GLY A 722 13.83 -75.13 25.74
N ALA A 723 12.89 -74.51 25.00
CA ALA A 723 12.42 -73.14 25.21
C ALA A 723 10.95 -73.11 25.64
N GLN A 724 10.53 -72.05 26.33
CA GLN A 724 9.13 -71.80 26.68
C GLN A 724 8.47 -71.02 25.53
N LEU A 725 7.38 -71.55 24.98
CA LEU A 725 6.61 -70.94 23.89
C LEU A 725 5.22 -70.54 24.39
N LEU A 726 4.84 -69.29 24.18
CA LEU A 726 3.51 -68.76 24.44
C LEU A 726 2.94 -68.16 23.15
N VAL A 727 1.74 -68.60 22.76
CA VAL A 727 1.00 -68.05 21.61
C VAL A 727 -0.40 -67.70 22.08
N GLN A 728 -0.71 -66.41 22.15
CA GLN A 728 -2.01 -65.92 22.59
C GLN A 728 -2.51 -64.82 21.65
N GLU A 729 -3.80 -64.85 21.35
CA GLU A 729 -4.51 -63.73 20.73
C GLU A 729 -5.10 -62.83 21.83
N LEU A 730 -4.82 -61.53 21.76
CA LEU A 730 -5.37 -60.52 22.68
C LEU A 730 -6.35 -59.63 21.90
N PRO A 731 -7.67 -59.90 21.98
CA PRO A 731 -8.67 -59.04 21.35
C PRO A 731 -8.60 -57.63 21.94
N ASP A 732 -8.74 -56.62 21.07
CA ASP A 732 -8.77 -55.19 21.42
C ASP A 732 -7.46 -54.58 21.97
N ALA A 733 -6.33 -55.29 21.90
CA ALA A 733 -5.02 -54.74 22.25
C ALA A 733 -4.43 -53.89 21.10
N ASP A 734 -4.09 -52.63 21.38
CA ASP A 734 -3.38 -51.79 20.42
C ASP A 734 -1.88 -52.16 20.33
N ALA A 735 -1.19 -51.65 19.30
CA ALA A 735 0.21 -52.00 19.04
C ALA A 735 1.17 -51.67 20.20
N ARG A 736 0.82 -50.67 21.01
CA ARG A 736 1.60 -50.29 22.20
C ARG A 736 1.36 -51.29 23.34
N SER A 737 0.12 -51.63 23.63
CA SER A 737 -0.25 -52.60 24.66
C SER A 737 0.32 -53.98 24.36
N LEU A 738 0.35 -54.40 23.08
CA LEU A 738 0.98 -55.65 22.66
C LEU A 738 2.49 -55.65 22.94
N ARG A 739 3.19 -54.53 22.65
CA ARG A 739 4.61 -54.40 22.95
C ARG A 739 4.88 -54.43 24.45
N ASP A 740 4.15 -53.63 25.22
CA ASP A 740 4.27 -53.54 26.68
C ASP A 740 3.90 -54.87 27.39
N THR A 741 3.18 -55.79 26.73
CA THR A 741 2.86 -57.13 27.26
C THR A 741 3.91 -58.18 26.89
N VAL A 742 4.64 -57.97 25.78
CA VAL A 742 5.76 -58.82 25.35
C VAL A 742 7.05 -58.49 26.10
N ASP A 743 7.31 -57.21 26.33
CA ASP A 743 8.41 -56.70 27.15
C ASP A 743 8.20 -57.01 28.64
#